data_AF-A0A8S3QXK5-F1
#
_entry.id   AF-A0A8S3QXK5-F1
#
_cell.length_a   1.000
_cell.length_b   1.000
_cell.length_c   1.000
_cell.angle_alpha   90.00
_cell.angle_beta   90.00
_cell.angle_gamma   90.00
#
_symmetry.space_group_name_H-M   'P 1'
#
loop_
_entity.id
_entity.type
_entity.pdbx_description
1 polymer ?
#
loop_
_entity_poly.entity_id
_entity_poly.type
_entity_poly.pdbx_seq_one_letter_code
_entity_poly.pdbx_strand_id
1 'polypeptide(L)'
;MMPGRVPKIIRLIRQAKGLNADPDDDSLLDKLTPHVPGIVTFADHNRKLPWSTEYSTVLVFADVSGFTALCERYSAMQDSGIDKLTKTLNGYLGAIVENLISSEGDVLKFAGDAILAVWRVNSETEMTPILERVIACCLDIQKEYGEWQTDIGITLTVKMGISTGPMKVTFLGNNEFRVYVETGKAVSDVNVAESFCQSGYVVVSPDAWSLCTQDKYETELLHDEKHIHILSEKIIPAAGAGKKHFRKVGHAAMFTSKLSFSPAEPTVPPVDVESNLLVPSDVPVEPTLSKSSKLSKLRGIVKTVTDMKLDEALRLFILPPVLRKIDDFQPLEYLSEMRQVSIVFINLVLNKDENEGELLQKIFGVVYIQIKALHGCLNKVFLFDKGCTFLVLFGLPGFKHEQDCAHALMCSYRMKETLCDVTGVLHVSIGVTTGTTFCGVVGHSKRHEYSVIGRRVNFAARLMMHYQDKVTCDDRTFQLSRLPANNFDVLITKRMKGLRNVGIIREFKESAELGVGVNSVPYFHYPLLDAGKKVRHLVYVGASGIGKTRLLDHLIVGAEHRDLRVISCAVQMNDRFNNNFLTRHIMRMLITSAGFSHQIDREPEIIEKIASKGLLGSLGLMPHVLGTQLSKVNIYIKSDEVMGNPDDLSKANELIGTIAELCIHKSTPVVIILDDAQNIDEESWTTLYYLSQLTHILLVISIRPKAVDEPSCPAAASFFDSRNIYIEDIGGIESKYLTALACQLMDVVRIPVALERLLKERCHGVPYWCEQVLIDMVEKTVDDIRDRRRKSYRVYHCS
;
A
#
# COMPACT_ATOMS: atom_id res chain seq x y z
N MET A 1 24.61 50.86 1.18
CA MET A 1 25.18 50.72 2.53
C MET A 1 24.05 50.62 3.55
N MET A 2 23.98 49.47 4.25
CA MET A 2 23.45 49.24 5.61
C MET A 2 23.13 47.73 5.76
N PRO A 3 24.13 46.87 6.01
CA PRO A 3 23.91 45.45 6.33
C PRO A 3 23.69 45.33 7.84
N GLY A 4 22.45 45.17 8.30
CA GLY A 4 22.20 45.11 9.75
C GLY A 4 20.86 44.57 10.24
N ARG A 5 19.89 44.23 9.36
CA ARG A 5 18.56 43.76 9.81
C ARG A 5 18.35 42.24 9.79
N VAL A 6 19.14 41.48 9.03
CA VAL A 6 19.02 40.00 8.92
C VAL A 6 19.40 39.23 10.20
N PRO A 7 20.43 39.62 10.99
CA PRO A 7 20.83 38.83 12.16
C PRO A 7 19.83 38.85 13.32
N LYS A 8 18.98 39.89 13.41
CA LYS A 8 18.00 40.04 14.50
C LYS A 8 16.83 39.06 14.37
N ILE A 9 16.37 38.80 13.15
CA ILE A 9 15.28 37.85 12.86
C ILE A 9 15.73 36.41 13.13
N ILE A 10 16.95 36.05 12.73
CA ILE A 10 17.51 34.72 12.99
C ILE A 10 17.68 34.45 14.49
N ARG A 11 17.99 35.49 15.28
CA ARG A 11 18.10 35.40 16.75
C ARG A 11 16.73 35.24 17.44
N LEU A 12 15.72 35.95 16.95
CA LEU A 12 14.32 35.80 17.39
C LEU A 12 13.75 34.41 17.04
N ILE A 13 14.06 33.88 15.85
CA ILE A 13 13.69 32.51 15.43
C ILE A 13 14.37 31.45 16.31
N ARG A 14 15.62 31.67 16.74
CA ARG A 14 16.32 30.76 17.68
C ARG A 14 15.75 30.82 19.10
N GLN A 15 15.26 31.97 19.55
CA GLN A 15 14.62 32.12 20.86
C GLN A 15 13.17 31.59 20.89
N ALA A 16 12.43 31.66 19.77
CA ALA A 16 11.08 31.11 19.64
C ALA A 16 11.03 29.56 19.62
N LYS A 17 12.15 28.88 19.29
CA LYS A 17 12.27 27.41 19.36
C LYS A 17 12.19 26.82 20.78
N GLY A 18 12.14 27.66 21.81
CA GLY A 18 12.22 27.24 23.21
C GLY A 18 10.91 27.17 24.00
N LEU A 19 9.76 27.58 23.45
CA LEU A 19 8.52 27.71 24.24
C LEU A 19 7.27 27.24 23.47
N ASN A 20 6.61 26.24 24.09
CA ASN A 20 5.24 25.75 23.91
C ASN A 20 4.90 25.03 22.60
N ALA A 21 5.09 23.71 22.59
CA ALA A 21 4.35 22.80 21.72
C ALA A 21 2.96 22.55 22.31
N ASP A 22 1.92 22.75 21.51
CA ASP A 22 0.54 22.37 21.80
C ASP A 22 0.41 20.83 21.84
N PRO A 23 -0.46 20.23 22.67
CA PRO A 23 -0.54 18.77 22.82
C PRO A 23 -1.13 17.98 21.64
N ASP A 24 -1.67 18.65 20.61
CA ASP A 24 -2.43 18.02 19.51
C ASP A 24 -1.70 17.98 18.15
N ASP A 25 -0.38 18.28 18.11
CA ASP A 25 0.43 18.22 16.88
C ASP A 25 1.04 16.81 16.73
N ASP A 26 0.28 15.87 16.16
CA ASP A 26 0.73 14.49 15.84
C ASP A 26 1.99 14.56 14.96
N SER A 27 3.13 14.13 15.49
CA SER A 27 4.40 14.20 14.77
C SER A 27 4.36 13.28 13.54
N LEU A 28 5.04 13.62 12.45
CA LEU A 28 5.16 12.74 11.27
C LEU A 28 5.65 11.33 11.64
N LEU A 29 6.48 11.22 12.69
CA LEU A 29 6.93 9.97 13.28
C LEU A 29 5.77 9.14 13.86
N ASP A 30 4.72 9.75 14.40
CA ASP A 30 3.53 9.04 14.89
C ASP A 30 2.75 8.38 13.74
N LYS A 31 2.90 8.87 12.50
CA LYS A 31 2.33 8.26 11.30
C LYS A 31 3.23 7.17 10.68
N LEU A 32 4.55 7.29 10.80
CA LEU A 32 5.49 6.30 10.24
C LEU A 32 5.71 5.10 11.17
N THR A 33 5.83 5.34 12.48
CA THR A 33 6.16 4.30 13.46
C THR A 33 5.18 3.11 13.51
N PRO A 34 3.86 3.25 13.24
CA PRO A 34 2.97 2.10 13.16
C PRO A 34 3.31 1.13 12.02
N HIS A 35 3.98 1.59 10.97
CA HIS A 35 4.31 0.77 9.81
C HIS A 35 5.54 -0.12 10.00
N VAL A 36 6.33 0.13 11.04
CA VAL A 36 7.61 -0.56 11.30
C VAL A 36 7.61 -1.17 12.70
N PRO A 37 8.26 -2.32 12.92
CA PRO A 37 8.43 -2.86 14.27
C PRO A 37 9.44 -2.03 15.07
N GLY A 38 9.37 -2.16 16.40
CA GLY A 38 10.32 -1.51 17.31
C GLY A 38 11.77 -1.89 17.03
N ILE A 39 12.04 -3.09 16.52
CA ILE A 39 13.40 -3.52 16.15
C ILE A 39 14.00 -2.69 15.02
N VAL A 40 13.16 -2.15 14.12
CA VAL A 40 13.57 -1.21 13.08
C VAL A 40 13.67 0.19 13.68
N THR A 41 12.69 0.63 14.48
CA THR A 41 12.68 1.96 15.10
C THR A 41 13.91 2.24 15.97
N PHE A 42 14.40 1.22 16.68
CA PHE A 42 15.55 1.36 17.57
C PHE A 42 16.87 0.86 16.94
N ALA A 43 16.91 0.63 15.63
CA ALA A 43 18.10 0.17 14.93
C ALA A 43 19.11 1.30 14.68
N ASP A 44 20.39 0.95 14.56
CA ASP A 44 21.43 1.88 14.13
C ASP A 44 21.47 1.98 12.60
N HIS A 45 20.72 2.94 12.05
CA HIS A 45 20.58 3.13 10.60
C HIS A 45 21.81 3.74 9.91
N ASN A 46 22.84 4.14 10.66
CA ASN A 46 24.09 4.69 10.11
C ASN A 46 25.10 3.59 9.71
N ARG A 47 24.84 2.34 10.08
CA ARG A 47 25.69 1.21 9.72
C ARG A 47 25.63 0.90 8.23
N LYS A 48 26.76 0.49 7.67
CA LYS A 48 26.87 0.02 6.29
C LYS A 48 26.08 -1.29 6.14
N LEU A 49 25.27 -1.39 5.09
CA LEU A 49 24.54 -2.61 4.74
C LEU A 49 25.44 -3.58 3.94
N PRO A 50 25.29 -4.90 4.10
CA PRO A 50 24.42 -5.55 5.09
C PRO A 50 25.02 -5.48 6.48
N TRP A 51 24.18 -5.44 7.52
CA TRP A 51 24.62 -5.65 8.90
C TRP A 51 23.61 -6.46 9.67
N SER A 52 24.09 -7.19 10.67
CA SER A 52 23.26 -8.06 11.49
C SER A 52 23.47 -7.79 12.97
N THR A 53 22.47 -8.17 13.76
CA THR A 53 22.50 -8.16 15.23
C THR A 53 21.76 -9.38 15.75
N GLU A 54 22.18 -9.90 16.90
CA GLU A 54 21.58 -11.09 17.51
C GLU A 54 20.89 -10.73 18.82
N TYR A 55 19.77 -11.41 19.09
CA TYR A 55 18.96 -11.24 20.28
C TYR A 55 18.59 -12.62 20.84
N SER A 56 18.59 -12.75 22.16
CA SER A 56 17.87 -13.85 22.83
C SER A 56 16.39 -13.51 22.85
N THR A 57 15.53 -14.45 22.45
CA THR A 57 14.12 -14.14 22.16
C THR A 57 13.15 -15.23 22.59
N VAL A 58 11.91 -14.80 22.83
CA VAL A 58 10.71 -15.64 22.73
C VAL A 58 9.94 -15.17 21.51
N LEU A 59 9.51 -16.09 20.65
CA LEU A 59 8.75 -15.80 19.44
C LEU A 59 7.35 -16.41 19.52
N VAL A 60 6.38 -15.69 18.97
CA VAL A 60 5.03 -16.19 18.71
C VAL A 60 4.76 -16.06 17.22
N PHE A 61 4.36 -17.17 16.61
CA PHE A 61 3.79 -17.20 15.27
C PHE A 61 2.30 -17.49 15.39
N ALA A 62 1.47 -16.49 15.14
CA ALA A 62 0.01 -16.60 15.17
C ALA A 62 -0.52 -16.68 13.74
N ASP A 63 -1.00 -17.84 13.32
CA ASP A 63 -1.63 -18.03 12.01
C ASP A 63 -3.15 -17.93 12.15
N VAL A 64 -3.77 -17.06 11.35
CA VAL A 64 -5.21 -16.86 11.39
C VAL A 64 -5.87 -17.49 10.18
N SER A 65 -6.80 -18.39 10.43
CA SER A 65 -7.62 -19.01 9.40
C SER A 65 -8.96 -18.30 9.21
N GLY A 66 -9.42 -18.25 7.96
CA GLY A 66 -10.75 -17.73 7.59
C GLY A 66 -10.73 -16.45 6.77
N PHE A 67 -9.60 -15.72 6.70
CA PHE A 67 -9.52 -14.46 5.97
C PHE A 67 -9.77 -14.57 4.47
N THR A 68 -9.21 -15.60 3.82
CA THR A 68 -9.44 -15.77 2.38
C THR A 68 -10.93 -15.95 2.07
N ALA A 69 -11.64 -16.74 2.90
CA ALA A 69 -13.08 -16.92 2.77
C ALA A 69 -13.84 -15.62 3.07
N LEU A 70 -13.37 -14.85 4.06
CA LEU A 70 -13.92 -13.55 4.42
C LEU A 70 -13.84 -12.57 3.25
N CYS A 71 -12.65 -12.43 2.64
CA CYS A 71 -12.43 -11.59 1.47
C CYS A 71 -13.31 -12.02 0.29
N GLU A 72 -13.40 -13.32 -0.01
CA GLU A 72 -14.24 -13.82 -1.11
C GLU A 72 -15.72 -13.49 -0.89
N ARG A 73 -16.21 -13.61 0.35
CA ARG A 73 -17.63 -13.38 0.66
C ARG A 73 -18.00 -11.89 0.68
N TYR A 74 -17.14 -11.02 1.23
CA TYR A 74 -17.36 -9.57 1.13
C TYR A 74 -17.18 -9.04 -0.29
N SER A 75 -16.29 -9.62 -1.10
CA SER A 75 -16.12 -9.24 -2.51
C SER A 75 -17.34 -9.58 -3.37
N ALA A 76 -18.18 -10.53 -2.94
CA ALA A 76 -19.42 -10.90 -3.62
C ALA A 76 -20.61 -9.99 -3.25
N MET A 77 -20.46 -9.12 -2.25
CA MET A 77 -21.50 -8.16 -1.86
C MET A 77 -21.44 -6.91 -2.73
N GLN A 78 -22.60 -6.43 -3.20
CA GLN A 78 -22.69 -5.30 -4.14
C GLN A 78 -22.49 -3.92 -3.48
N ASP A 79 -22.78 -3.76 -2.18
CA ASP A 79 -22.67 -2.49 -1.46
C ASP A 79 -21.78 -2.59 -0.21
N SER A 80 -20.84 -1.65 -0.02
CA SER A 80 -20.00 -1.45 1.19
C SER A 80 -19.11 -2.63 1.62
N GLY A 81 -18.90 -3.64 0.76
CA GLY A 81 -18.18 -4.87 1.11
C GLY A 81 -16.73 -4.64 1.56
N ILE A 82 -16.02 -3.68 0.96
CA ILE A 82 -14.61 -3.39 1.26
C ILE A 82 -14.46 -2.71 2.62
N ASP A 83 -15.29 -1.73 2.94
CA ASP A 83 -15.25 -1.02 4.22
C ASP A 83 -15.57 -1.96 5.38
N LYS A 84 -16.57 -2.83 5.20
CA LYS A 84 -16.92 -3.85 6.19
C LYS A 84 -15.82 -4.89 6.34
N LEU A 85 -15.24 -5.37 5.22
CA LEU A 85 -14.10 -6.27 5.25
C LEU A 85 -12.94 -5.67 6.05
N THR A 86 -12.58 -4.42 5.77
CA THR A 86 -11.48 -3.72 6.44
C THR A 86 -11.76 -3.55 7.93
N LYS A 87 -12.98 -3.14 8.31
CA LYS A 87 -13.39 -2.98 9.72
C LYS A 87 -13.37 -4.32 10.47
N THR A 88 -13.93 -5.37 9.90
CA THR A 88 -13.93 -6.71 10.53
C THR A 88 -12.52 -7.28 10.64
N LEU A 89 -11.72 -7.14 9.58
CA LEU A 89 -10.33 -7.61 9.51
C LEU A 89 -9.46 -6.90 10.56
N ASN A 90 -9.49 -5.57 10.60
CA ASN A 90 -8.71 -4.78 11.54
C ASN A 90 -9.26 -4.83 12.97
N GLY A 91 -10.56 -5.07 13.15
CA GLY A 91 -11.13 -5.35 14.47
C GLY A 91 -10.56 -6.63 15.08
N TYR A 92 -10.53 -7.72 14.31
CA TYR A 92 -10.01 -9.01 14.78
C TYR A 92 -8.49 -8.99 14.96
N LEU A 93 -7.73 -8.59 13.94
CA LEU A 93 -6.26 -8.53 14.02
C LEU A 93 -5.80 -7.46 14.99
N GLY A 94 -6.52 -6.33 15.08
CA GLY A 94 -6.24 -5.26 16.02
C GLY A 94 -6.30 -5.76 17.46
N ALA A 95 -7.31 -6.56 17.82
CA ALA A 95 -7.44 -7.13 19.16
C ALA A 95 -6.31 -8.11 19.51
N ILE A 96 -5.90 -8.96 18.54
CA ILE A 96 -4.75 -9.86 18.72
C ILE A 96 -3.47 -9.05 18.93
N VAL A 97 -3.21 -8.08 18.04
CA VAL A 97 -2.03 -7.21 18.12
C VAL A 97 -2.01 -6.39 19.42
N GLU A 98 -3.17 -5.93 19.91
CA GLU A 98 -3.27 -5.21 21.17
C GLU A 98 -2.85 -6.07 22.36
N ASN A 99 -3.24 -7.36 22.40
CA ASN A 99 -2.81 -8.29 23.44
C ASN A 99 -1.30 -8.58 23.38
N LEU A 100 -0.76 -8.80 22.18
CA LEU A 100 0.68 -9.03 21.97
C LEU A 100 1.50 -7.80 22.43
N ILE A 101 1.07 -6.58 22.09
CA ILE A 101 1.75 -5.35 22.52
C ILE A 101 1.58 -5.13 24.03
N SER A 102 0.40 -5.42 24.59
CA SER A 102 0.13 -5.24 26.02
C SER A 102 0.96 -6.17 26.92
N SER A 103 1.39 -7.31 26.39
CA SER A 103 2.34 -8.23 27.05
C SER A 103 3.82 -7.87 26.79
N GLU A 104 4.10 -6.68 26.26
CA GLU A 104 5.42 -6.14 25.91
C GLU A 104 6.06 -6.76 24.65
N GLY A 105 5.25 -7.35 23.78
CA GLY A 105 5.68 -7.90 22.50
C GLY A 105 5.87 -6.85 21.41
N ASP A 106 6.81 -7.12 20.50
CA ASP A 106 7.07 -6.34 19.29
C ASP A 106 6.60 -7.14 18.07
N VAL A 107 5.58 -6.67 17.37
CA VAL A 107 5.05 -7.36 16.19
C VAL A 107 5.96 -7.09 15.00
N LEU A 108 6.75 -8.09 14.63
CA LEU A 108 7.76 -8.00 13.59
C LEU A 108 7.13 -7.85 12.22
N LYS A 109 6.24 -8.76 11.81
CA LYS A 109 5.70 -8.81 10.44
C LYS A 109 4.29 -9.37 10.40
N PHE A 110 3.54 -8.93 9.38
CA PHE A 110 2.28 -9.56 8.97
C PHE A 110 2.54 -10.39 7.71
N ALA A 111 2.56 -11.72 7.79
CA ALA A 111 2.85 -12.59 6.66
C ALA A 111 1.55 -13.17 6.07
N GLY A 112 0.91 -12.40 5.17
CA GLY A 112 -0.41 -12.78 4.65
C GLY A 112 -1.46 -12.72 5.75
N ASP A 113 -1.89 -13.88 6.22
CA ASP A 113 -2.84 -14.09 7.31
C ASP A 113 -2.18 -14.40 8.68
N ALA A 114 -0.85 -14.44 8.75
CA ALA A 114 -0.12 -14.69 9.99
C ALA A 114 0.54 -13.44 10.59
N ILE A 115 0.76 -13.47 11.91
CA ILE A 115 1.50 -12.46 12.69
C ILE A 115 2.71 -13.13 13.32
N LEU A 116 3.89 -12.53 13.13
CA LEU A 116 5.10 -12.89 13.87
C LEU A 116 5.40 -11.81 14.91
N ALA A 117 5.47 -12.19 16.18
CA ALA A 117 5.77 -11.30 17.30
C ALA A 117 6.97 -11.80 18.11
N VAL A 118 7.72 -10.86 18.70
CA VAL A 118 8.94 -11.16 19.46
C VAL A 118 8.98 -10.45 20.81
N TRP A 119 9.53 -11.14 21.80
CA TRP A 119 9.94 -10.58 23.08
C TRP A 119 11.45 -10.73 23.20
N ARG A 120 12.14 -9.61 23.41
CA ARG A 120 13.60 -9.59 23.58
C ARG A 120 13.94 -9.89 25.03
N VAL A 121 14.96 -10.71 25.23
CA VAL A 121 15.41 -11.16 26.54
C VAL A 121 16.82 -10.63 26.77
N ASN A 122 16.98 -9.75 27.77
CA ASN A 122 18.27 -9.10 28.04
C ASN A 122 19.17 -9.93 28.96
N SER A 123 18.58 -10.78 29.79
CA SER A 123 19.27 -11.67 30.72
C SER A 123 18.62 -13.06 30.70
N GLU A 124 19.42 -14.12 30.82
CA GLU A 124 18.91 -15.50 30.92
C GLU A 124 17.90 -15.68 32.06
N THR A 125 18.04 -14.92 33.16
CA THR A 125 17.11 -14.94 34.29
C THR A 125 15.71 -14.43 33.94
N GLU A 126 15.58 -13.63 32.87
CA GLU A 126 14.32 -13.07 32.40
C GLU A 126 13.60 -14.00 31.40
N MET A 127 14.28 -15.05 30.90
CA MET A 127 13.75 -15.93 29.85
C MET A 127 12.46 -16.63 30.29
N THR A 128 12.50 -17.35 31.41
CA THR A 128 11.34 -18.05 31.97
C THR A 128 10.16 -17.12 32.28
N PRO A 129 10.31 -16.00 33.02
CA PRO A 129 9.16 -15.14 33.31
C PRO A 129 8.59 -14.43 32.07
N ILE A 130 9.40 -14.15 31.05
CA ILE A 130 8.91 -13.64 29.77
C ILE A 130 8.13 -14.73 29.05
N LEU A 131 8.68 -15.94 28.94
CA LEU A 131 8.02 -17.07 28.28
C LEU A 131 6.67 -17.42 28.93
N GLU A 132 6.61 -17.49 30.27
CA GLU A 132 5.35 -17.75 30.99
C GLU A 132 4.31 -16.65 30.74
N ARG A 133 4.74 -15.38 30.68
CA ARG A 133 3.86 -14.25 30.33
C ARG A 133 3.34 -14.35 28.89
N VAL A 134 4.20 -14.78 27.95
CA VAL A 134 3.82 -14.98 26.54
C VAL A 134 2.81 -16.11 26.41
N ILE A 135 3.00 -17.22 27.14
CA ILE A 135 2.03 -18.33 27.18
C ILE A 135 0.69 -17.84 27.72
N ALA A 136 0.68 -17.12 28.84
CA ALA A 136 -0.55 -16.55 29.41
C ALA A 136 -1.26 -15.62 28.41
N CYS A 137 -0.52 -14.75 27.73
CA CYS A 137 -1.06 -13.89 26.68
C CYS A 137 -1.67 -14.69 25.52
N CYS A 138 -1.02 -15.75 25.07
CA CYS A 138 -1.55 -16.61 24.01
C CYS A 138 -2.82 -17.36 24.46
N LEU A 139 -2.89 -17.82 25.71
CA LEU A 139 -4.09 -18.44 26.27
C LEU A 139 -5.26 -17.45 26.38
N ASP A 140 -4.99 -16.21 26.78
CA ASP A 140 -6.00 -15.14 26.81
C ASP A 140 -6.52 -14.83 25.41
N ILE A 141 -5.62 -14.71 24.41
CA ILE A 141 -6.00 -14.54 23.01
C ILE A 141 -6.85 -15.73 22.54
N GLN A 142 -6.46 -16.96 22.88
CA GLN A 142 -7.19 -18.16 22.48
C GLN A 142 -8.58 -18.23 23.12
N LYS A 143 -8.73 -17.74 24.34
CA LYS A 143 -9.99 -17.71 25.07
C LYS A 143 -10.96 -16.64 24.55
N GLU A 144 -10.45 -15.43 24.25
CA GLU A 144 -11.29 -14.31 23.80
C GLU A 144 -11.52 -14.29 22.29
N TYR A 145 -10.50 -14.66 21.51
CA TYR A 145 -10.45 -14.50 20.04
C TYR A 145 -10.15 -15.80 19.29
N GLY A 146 -10.15 -16.94 19.99
CA GLY A 146 -9.90 -18.26 19.40
C GLY A 146 -10.90 -18.66 18.33
N GLU A 147 -12.16 -18.29 18.53
CA GLU A 147 -13.25 -18.41 17.55
C GLU A 147 -14.03 -17.10 17.51
N TRP A 148 -13.93 -16.39 16.38
CA TRP A 148 -14.67 -15.14 16.17
C TRP A 148 -15.70 -15.32 15.08
N GLN A 149 -16.98 -15.21 15.43
CA GLN A 149 -18.07 -15.23 14.48
C GLN A 149 -18.24 -13.86 13.82
N THR A 150 -18.08 -13.82 12.50
CA THR A 150 -18.32 -12.60 11.73
C THR A 150 -19.81 -12.43 11.39
N ASP A 151 -20.20 -11.19 11.10
CA ASP A 151 -21.55 -10.80 10.65
C ASP A 151 -22.01 -11.56 9.39
N ILE A 152 -21.07 -12.06 8.58
CA ILE A 152 -21.35 -12.80 7.35
C ILE A 152 -21.32 -14.33 7.51
N GLY A 153 -21.22 -14.83 8.74
CA GLY A 153 -21.28 -16.26 9.07
C GLY A 153 -20.00 -17.03 8.76
N ILE A 154 -18.86 -16.34 8.69
CA ILE A 154 -17.52 -16.96 8.61
C ILE A 154 -16.91 -16.91 10.01
N THR A 155 -16.43 -18.04 10.49
CA THR A 155 -15.69 -18.12 11.75
C THR A 155 -14.21 -17.91 11.47
N LEU A 156 -13.63 -16.88 12.09
CA LEU A 156 -12.18 -16.71 12.11
C LEU A 156 -11.63 -17.48 13.29
N THR A 157 -10.50 -18.15 13.09
CA THR A 157 -9.82 -18.89 14.16
C THR A 157 -8.33 -18.59 14.13
N VAL A 158 -7.70 -18.50 15.29
CA VAL A 158 -6.25 -18.34 15.41
C VAL A 158 -5.63 -19.62 15.97
N LYS A 159 -4.39 -19.88 15.57
CA LYS A 159 -3.53 -20.90 16.15
C LYS A 159 -2.14 -20.30 16.38
N MET A 160 -1.47 -20.68 17.46
CA MET A 160 -0.26 -19.99 17.93
C MET A 160 0.85 -21.00 18.23
N GLY A 161 2.01 -20.84 17.59
CA GLY A 161 3.25 -21.53 17.92
C GLY A 161 4.17 -20.61 18.73
N ILE A 162 4.84 -21.16 19.75
CA ILE A 162 5.75 -20.44 20.65
C ILE A 162 7.12 -21.12 20.63
N SER A 163 8.18 -20.33 20.45
CA SER A 163 9.56 -20.81 20.56
C SER A 163 10.44 -19.87 21.38
N THR A 164 11.63 -20.34 21.70
CA THR A 164 12.67 -19.53 22.35
C THR A 164 14.04 -19.84 21.75
N GLY A 165 14.93 -18.86 21.80
CA GLY A 165 16.32 -19.04 21.39
C GLY A 165 16.93 -17.79 20.76
N PRO A 166 18.15 -17.92 20.20
CA PRO A 166 18.78 -16.83 19.47
C PRO A 166 18.05 -16.55 18.17
N MET A 167 17.78 -15.27 17.92
CA MET A 167 17.27 -14.71 16.68
C MET A 167 18.26 -13.67 16.17
N LYS A 168 18.70 -13.84 14.93
CA LYS A 168 19.52 -12.88 14.21
C LYS A 168 18.63 -12.03 13.31
N VAL A 169 18.83 -10.71 13.33
CA VAL A 169 18.16 -9.78 12.41
C VAL A 169 19.21 -9.16 11.51
N THR A 170 19.01 -9.30 10.20
CA THR A 170 19.89 -8.77 9.17
C THR A 170 19.17 -7.68 8.39
N PHE A 171 19.77 -6.49 8.32
CA PHE A 171 19.28 -5.37 7.55
C PHE A 171 19.93 -5.37 6.17
N LEU A 172 19.10 -5.25 5.13
CA LEU A 172 19.48 -5.29 3.72
C LEU A 172 18.88 -4.07 3.02
N GLY A 173 19.45 -3.67 1.89
CA GLY A 173 18.84 -2.63 1.08
C GLY A 173 19.80 -1.72 0.34
N ASN A 174 19.28 -0.58 -0.09
CA ASN A 174 20.04 0.50 -0.69
C ASN A 174 19.56 1.86 -0.13
N ASN A 175 19.82 2.95 -0.85
CA ASN A 175 19.43 4.30 -0.45
C ASN A 175 17.98 4.66 -0.80
N GLU A 176 17.25 3.76 -1.47
CA GLU A 176 15.86 3.98 -1.87
C GLU A 176 14.89 3.09 -1.09
N PHE A 177 15.30 1.86 -0.80
CA PHE A 177 14.48 0.87 -0.12
C PHE A 177 15.32 -0.07 0.73
N ARG A 178 14.84 -0.36 1.93
CA ARG A 178 15.48 -1.23 2.91
C ARG A 178 14.49 -2.26 3.43
N VAL A 179 15.02 -3.44 3.73
CA VAL A 179 14.28 -4.55 4.33
C VAL A 179 15.10 -5.13 5.48
N TYR A 180 14.44 -5.88 6.34
CA TYR A 180 15.09 -6.67 7.38
C TYR A 180 14.58 -8.10 7.30
N VAL A 181 15.42 -9.02 7.74
CA VAL A 181 15.12 -10.44 7.75
C VAL A 181 15.61 -11.09 9.03
N GLU A 182 14.83 -12.04 9.52
CA GLU A 182 15.02 -12.71 10.78
C GLU A 182 15.39 -14.17 10.54
N THR A 183 16.50 -14.61 11.13
CA THR A 183 17.00 -15.98 11.06
C THR A 183 17.40 -16.49 12.44
N GLY A 184 17.75 -17.76 12.55
CA GLY A 184 18.18 -18.37 13.80
C GLY A 184 17.21 -19.42 14.33
N LYS A 185 17.62 -20.04 15.44
CA LYS A 185 16.96 -21.23 16.00
C LYS A 185 15.52 -20.95 16.46
N ALA A 186 15.28 -19.80 17.07
CA ALA A 186 13.93 -19.44 17.48
C ALA A 186 12.97 -19.36 16.28
N VAL A 187 13.43 -18.80 15.15
CA VAL A 187 12.62 -18.66 13.92
C VAL A 187 12.33 -20.02 13.30
N SER A 188 13.32 -20.92 13.22
CA SER A 188 13.08 -22.28 12.71
C SER A 188 12.12 -23.06 13.60
N ASP A 189 12.28 -22.96 14.92
CA ASP A 189 11.50 -23.74 15.85
C ASP A 189 10.04 -23.26 15.93
N VAL A 190 9.78 -21.95 15.76
CA VAL A 190 8.40 -21.43 15.76
C VAL A 190 7.65 -21.84 14.49
N ASN A 191 8.32 -21.89 13.34
CA ASN A 191 7.72 -22.39 12.10
C ASN A 191 7.37 -23.88 12.21
N VAL A 192 8.27 -24.68 12.80
CA VAL A 192 8.01 -26.10 13.05
C VAL A 192 6.83 -26.26 14.01
N ALA A 193 6.79 -25.50 15.11
CA ALA A 193 5.68 -25.54 16.06
C ALA A 193 4.34 -25.18 15.41
N GLU A 194 4.29 -24.12 14.58
CA GLU A 194 3.10 -23.72 13.82
C GLU A 194 2.55 -24.85 12.94
N SER A 195 3.45 -25.62 12.32
CA SER A 195 3.05 -26.70 11.41
C SER A 195 2.27 -27.82 12.11
N PHE A 196 2.45 -27.96 13.43
CA PHE A 196 1.73 -28.89 14.30
C PHE A 196 0.47 -28.30 14.93
N CYS A 197 0.28 -26.98 14.85
CA CYS A 197 -0.89 -26.31 15.42
C CYS A 197 -2.17 -26.64 14.63
N GLN A 198 -3.26 -26.88 15.37
CA GLN A 198 -4.62 -26.86 14.85
C GLN A 198 -5.33 -25.57 15.29
N SER A 199 -6.47 -25.23 14.66
CA SER A 199 -7.32 -24.12 15.15
C SER A 199 -7.64 -24.35 16.62
N GLY A 200 -7.41 -23.35 17.46
CA GLY A 200 -7.57 -23.54 18.91
C GLY A 200 -6.27 -23.69 19.68
N TYR A 201 -5.17 -24.04 19.01
CA TYR A 201 -4.00 -24.58 19.70
C TYR A 201 -3.00 -23.49 20.07
N VAL A 202 -2.43 -23.63 21.28
CA VAL A 202 -1.20 -22.96 21.72
C VAL A 202 -0.09 -24.01 21.85
N VAL A 203 0.80 -24.09 20.87
CA VAL A 203 1.87 -25.10 20.82
C VAL A 203 3.20 -24.48 21.19
N VAL A 204 3.95 -25.16 22.05
CA VAL A 204 5.27 -24.73 22.50
C VAL A 204 6.35 -25.68 21.99
N SER A 205 7.43 -25.12 21.45
CA SER A 205 8.61 -25.87 21.01
C SER A 205 9.31 -26.57 22.19
N PRO A 206 10.09 -27.66 21.94
CA PRO A 206 10.73 -28.43 23.00
C PRO A 206 11.64 -27.60 23.90
N ASP A 207 12.41 -26.68 23.31
CA ASP A 207 13.34 -25.84 24.07
C ASP A 207 12.60 -24.84 24.94
N ALA A 208 11.52 -24.24 24.44
CA ALA A 208 10.66 -23.38 25.24
C ALA A 208 10.02 -24.17 26.39
N TRP A 209 9.51 -25.38 26.13
CA TRP A 209 8.93 -26.20 27.19
C TRP A 209 9.92 -26.60 28.28
N SER A 210 11.18 -26.84 27.93
CA SER A 210 12.24 -27.18 28.90
C SER A 210 12.51 -26.07 29.92
N LEU A 211 12.18 -24.82 29.59
CA LEU A 211 12.36 -23.64 30.44
C LEU A 211 11.10 -23.26 31.24
N CYS A 212 9.95 -23.87 30.92
CA CYS A 212 8.68 -23.60 31.59
C CYS A 212 8.58 -24.32 32.94
N THR A 213 7.85 -23.71 33.89
CA THR A 213 7.43 -24.41 35.10
C THR A 213 6.29 -25.38 34.77
N GLN A 214 6.62 -26.62 34.39
CA GLN A 214 5.68 -27.60 33.84
C GLN A 214 4.46 -27.89 34.74
N ASP A 215 4.64 -27.84 36.05
CA ASP A 215 3.57 -28.05 37.04
C ASP A 215 2.45 -26.99 36.96
N LYS A 216 2.68 -25.84 36.32
CA LYS A 216 1.67 -24.78 36.15
C LYS A 216 0.67 -25.07 35.04
N TYR A 217 0.95 -25.99 34.12
CA TYR A 217 0.17 -26.13 32.90
C TYR A 217 -0.50 -27.49 32.80
N GLU A 218 -1.71 -27.49 32.26
CA GLU A 218 -2.36 -28.68 31.71
C GLU A 218 -1.97 -28.78 30.24
N THR A 219 -1.45 -29.95 29.83
CA THR A 219 -0.81 -30.10 28.52
C THR A 219 -1.13 -31.42 27.85
N GLU A 220 -0.95 -31.43 26.54
CA GLU A 220 -1.05 -32.61 25.68
C GLU A 220 0.22 -32.71 24.82
N LEU A 221 0.84 -33.89 24.81
CA LEU A 221 1.98 -34.17 23.94
C LEU A 221 1.47 -34.45 22.52
N LEU A 222 2.02 -33.74 21.53
CA LEU A 222 1.62 -33.90 20.14
C LEU A 222 2.20 -35.19 19.52
N HIS A 223 1.68 -35.55 18.35
CA HIS A 223 1.99 -36.80 17.63
C HIS A 223 3.46 -36.97 17.24
N ASP A 224 4.26 -35.90 17.30
CA ASP A 224 5.70 -35.95 17.05
C ASP A 224 6.52 -36.25 18.32
N GLU A 225 5.84 -36.46 19.45
CA GLU A 225 6.39 -36.77 20.77
C GLU A 225 7.36 -35.71 21.32
N LYS A 226 7.33 -34.48 20.78
CA LYS A 226 8.26 -33.41 21.16
C LYS A 226 7.55 -32.10 21.45
N HIS A 227 6.62 -31.69 20.58
CA HIS A 227 5.90 -30.44 20.76
C HIS A 227 4.74 -30.62 21.73
N ILE A 228 4.44 -29.57 22.48
CA ILE A 228 3.45 -29.62 23.55
C ILE A 228 2.37 -28.58 23.31
N HIS A 229 1.13 -29.04 23.33
CA HIS A 229 -0.04 -28.20 23.32
C HIS A 229 -0.41 -27.83 24.76
N ILE A 230 -0.49 -26.52 25.05
CA ILE A 230 -0.92 -26.00 26.35
C ILE A 230 -2.42 -25.77 26.31
N LEU A 231 -3.15 -26.49 27.17
CA LEU A 231 -4.60 -26.44 27.27
C LEU A 231 -5.05 -25.31 28.19
N SER A 232 -4.45 -25.23 29.39
CA SER A 232 -4.83 -24.26 30.41
C SER A 232 -3.74 -24.07 31.47
N GLU A 233 -3.84 -23.00 32.26
CA GLU A 233 -3.11 -22.86 33.51
C GLU A 233 -3.84 -23.59 34.65
N LYS A 234 -3.11 -24.42 35.39
CA LYS A 234 -3.62 -25.08 36.59
C LYS A 234 -3.83 -24.05 37.70
N ILE A 235 -5.04 -24.01 38.24
CA ILE A 235 -5.35 -23.23 39.44
C ILE A 235 -4.72 -23.95 40.64
N ILE A 236 -3.53 -23.52 41.06
CA ILE A 236 -2.92 -24.00 42.32
C ILE A 236 -3.63 -23.25 43.47
N PRO A 237 -4.37 -23.93 44.37
CA PRO A 237 -4.91 -23.27 45.54
C PRO A 237 -3.75 -22.80 46.41
N ALA A 238 -3.59 -21.50 46.59
CA ALA A 238 -2.51 -20.95 47.40
C ALA A 238 -2.64 -21.43 48.86
N ALA A 239 -1.75 -22.34 49.27
CA ALA A 239 -1.59 -22.69 50.67
C ALA A 239 -0.97 -21.50 51.41
N GLY A 240 -1.78 -20.81 52.22
CA GLY A 240 -1.32 -19.98 53.32
C GLY A 240 -0.51 -18.72 52.98
N ALA A 241 -1.14 -17.71 52.35
CA ALA A 241 -0.66 -16.34 52.46
C ALA A 241 -1.86 -15.41 52.70
N GLY A 242 -1.79 -14.65 53.79
CA GLY A 242 -2.88 -13.85 54.34
C GLY A 242 -3.52 -12.89 53.33
N LYS A 243 -4.85 -12.78 53.44
CA LYS A 243 -5.73 -11.87 52.70
C LYS A 243 -5.11 -10.46 52.55
N LYS A 244 -4.67 -10.12 51.34
CA LYS A 244 -4.73 -8.75 50.84
C LYS A 244 -5.70 -8.70 49.68
N HIS A 245 -6.74 -7.88 49.85
CA HIS A 245 -7.85 -7.73 48.93
C HIS A 245 -7.36 -7.26 47.55
N PHE A 246 -7.46 -8.13 46.53
CA PHE A 246 -7.54 -7.68 45.15
C PHE A 246 -8.98 -7.25 44.87
N ARG A 247 -9.14 -5.99 44.49
CA ARG A 247 -10.42 -5.34 44.22
C ARG A 247 -10.97 -5.87 42.89
N LYS A 248 -12.05 -6.66 42.96
CA LYS A 248 -12.93 -6.96 41.81
C LYS A 248 -13.41 -5.65 41.20
N VAL A 249 -13.19 -5.46 39.90
CA VAL A 249 -14.01 -4.57 39.08
C VAL A 249 -14.90 -5.49 38.27
N GLY A 250 -16.18 -5.51 38.60
CA GLY A 250 -17.19 -6.26 37.87
C GLY A 250 -17.72 -5.43 36.70
N HIS A 251 -18.00 -6.09 35.59
CA HIS A 251 -19.18 -5.77 34.82
C HIS A 251 -20.03 -7.02 34.60
N ALA A 252 -21.32 -6.80 34.76
CA ALA A 252 -22.33 -7.76 35.13
C ALA A 252 -22.86 -8.56 33.94
N ALA A 253 -23.21 -9.81 34.20
CA ALA A 253 -24.12 -10.59 33.39
C ALA A 253 -25.53 -9.99 33.43
N MET A 254 -26.22 -9.94 32.29
CA MET A 254 -27.69 -10.08 32.26
C MET A 254 -28.17 -10.72 30.94
N PHE A 255 -28.62 -11.97 31.08
CA PHE A 255 -29.84 -12.58 30.56
C PHE A 255 -30.36 -12.27 29.14
N THR A 256 -30.52 -13.38 28.42
CA THR A 256 -31.52 -13.65 27.39
C THR A 256 -32.96 -13.34 27.83
N SER A 257 -33.75 -12.62 27.03
CA SER A 257 -35.15 -12.98 26.72
C SER A 257 -35.71 -12.17 25.54
N LYS A 258 -36.50 -12.84 24.70
CA LYS A 258 -37.29 -12.29 23.59
C LYS A 258 -38.35 -11.32 24.11
N LEU A 259 -38.64 -10.23 23.39
CA LEU A 259 -40.01 -9.77 23.07
C LEU A 259 -40.00 -8.53 22.16
N SER A 260 -41.15 -8.31 21.54
CA SER A 260 -41.47 -7.61 20.28
C SER A 260 -41.45 -6.08 20.28
N PHE A 261 -41.29 -5.53 19.07
CA PHE A 261 -41.46 -4.13 18.65
C PHE A 261 -42.81 -3.48 18.99
N SER A 262 -42.79 -2.17 19.29
CA SER A 262 -43.65 -1.12 18.71
C SER A 262 -43.13 0.29 19.12
N PRO A 263 -43.27 1.35 18.29
CA PRO A 263 -42.50 2.59 18.41
C PRO A 263 -43.28 3.75 19.06
N ALA A 264 -42.57 4.65 19.74
CA ALA A 264 -43.02 6.02 19.99
C ALA A 264 -41.81 6.92 20.27
N GLU A 265 -41.69 7.99 19.49
CA GLU A 265 -40.73 9.09 19.64
C GLU A 265 -40.92 9.83 20.99
N PRO A 266 -39.89 10.54 21.47
CA PRO A 266 -40.21 11.86 21.99
C PRO A 266 -39.23 12.98 21.59
N THR A 267 -39.89 14.09 21.31
CA THR A 267 -39.51 15.49 21.12
C THR A 267 -38.56 16.09 22.16
N VAL A 268 -37.66 16.97 21.68
CA VAL A 268 -36.83 17.91 22.46
C VAL A 268 -37.57 19.24 22.64
N PRO A 269 -37.47 19.89 23.81
CA PRO A 269 -37.15 21.33 23.86
C PRO A 269 -36.17 21.72 25.00
N PRO A 270 -35.61 22.95 25.00
CA PRO A 270 -34.21 23.21 25.29
C PRO A 270 -33.90 23.77 26.69
N VAL A 271 -32.60 23.76 26.99
CA VAL A 271 -31.93 24.32 28.18
C VAL A 271 -31.61 25.79 27.94
N ASP A 272 -31.81 26.61 28.97
CA ASP A 272 -31.33 27.99 29.00
C ASP A 272 -30.82 28.40 30.40
N VAL A 273 -29.64 29.04 30.37
CA VAL A 273 -29.08 30.09 31.24
C VAL A 273 -28.40 29.74 32.59
N GLU A 274 -27.11 30.09 32.57
CA GLU A 274 -26.12 30.46 33.60
C GLU A 274 -26.60 30.91 35.01
N SER A 275 -25.83 30.55 36.04
CA SER A 275 -25.05 31.54 36.82
C SER A 275 -24.21 30.90 37.94
N ASN A 276 -22.93 31.30 37.96
CA ASN A 276 -22.00 31.55 39.08
C ASN A 276 -22.23 30.87 40.44
N LEU A 277 -21.17 30.28 41.00
CA LEU A 277 -20.74 30.51 42.40
C LEU A 277 -19.34 29.92 42.69
N LEU A 278 -18.38 30.84 42.86
CA LEU A 278 -17.34 30.93 43.89
C LEU A 278 -16.62 29.67 44.42
N VAL A 279 -15.29 29.70 44.25
CA VAL A 279 -14.25 28.88 44.87
C VAL A 279 -14.12 29.19 46.38
N PRO A 280 -13.82 28.18 47.22
CA PRO A 280 -12.62 28.29 48.07
C PRO A 280 -11.78 26.98 48.17
N SER A 281 -10.50 27.13 47.85
CA SER A 281 -9.26 26.62 48.49
C SER A 281 -9.15 25.18 49.05
N ASP A 282 -8.19 24.46 48.44
CA ASP A 282 -7.08 23.68 49.02
C ASP A 282 -7.34 22.53 50.01
N VAL A 283 -7.31 21.30 49.47
CA VAL A 283 -6.66 20.12 50.09
C VAL A 283 -6.02 19.28 48.96
N PRO A 284 -4.73 18.88 49.04
CA PRO A 284 -4.09 18.09 48.00
C PRO A 284 -4.55 16.63 48.06
N VAL A 285 -5.24 16.17 47.01
CA VAL A 285 -5.57 14.75 46.79
C VAL A 285 -4.61 14.22 45.73
N GLU A 286 -3.75 13.26 46.11
CA GLU A 286 -2.91 12.50 45.18
C GLU A 286 -3.79 11.79 44.14
N PRO A 287 -3.58 12.00 42.82
CA PRO A 287 -4.32 11.28 41.81
C PRO A 287 -3.74 9.88 41.61
N THR A 288 -4.58 8.89 41.88
CA THR A 288 -4.44 7.50 41.50
C THR A 288 -3.96 7.34 40.05
N LEU A 289 -2.80 6.73 39.87
CA LEU A 289 -2.21 6.36 38.59
C LEU A 289 -3.15 5.45 37.78
N SER A 290 -3.67 6.00 36.68
CA SER A 290 -4.42 5.29 35.66
C SER A 290 -3.51 4.35 34.85
N LYS A 291 -4.07 3.21 34.43
CA LYS A 291 -3.43 2.18 33.60
C LYS A 291 -2.89 2.68 32.24
N SER A 292 -3.20 3.91 31.82
CA SER A 292 -2.65 4.55 30.62
C SER A 292 -1.18 5.00 30.75
N SER A 293 -0.68 5.14 31.99
CA SER A 293 0.68 5.66 32.27
C SER A 293 1.83 4.64 32.14
N LYS A 294 1.52 3.34 31.99
CA LYS A 294 2.55 2.32 31.70
C LYS A 294 2.85 2.21 30.20
N LEU A 295 1.86 2.43 29.36
CA LEU A 295 1.98 2.37 27.88
C LEU A 295 2.78 3.55 27.32
N SER A 296 2.68 4.73 27.94
CA SER A 296 3.52 5.88 27.57
C SER A 296 4.99 5.73 27.98
N LYS A 297 5.30 4.87 28.96
CA LYS A 297 6.69 4.63 29.42
C LYS A 297 7.48 3.74 28.46
N LEU A 298 6.84 2.79 27.78
CA LEU A 298 7.49 1.92 26.77
C LEU A 298 7.78 2.64 25.44
N ARG A 299 7.24 3.85 25.23
CA ARG A 299 7.63 4.75 24.13
C ARG A 299 8.20 6.09 24.62
N GLY A 300 8.32 6.32 25.93
CA GLY A 300 8.94 7.52 26.50
C GLY A 300 10.45 7.65 26.24
N ILE A 301 11.07 6.58 25.71
CA ILE A 301 12.46 6.56 25.25
C ILE A 301 12.60 7.24 23.87
N VAL A 302 11.50 7.47 23.15
CA VAL A 302 11.45 8.13 21.81
C VAL A 302 11.92 9.59 21.87
N LYS A 303 12.06 10.20 23.06
CA LYS A 303 12.48 11.61 23.19
C LYS A 303 13.99 11.89 23.10
N THR A 304 14.84 10.91 22.76
CA THR A 304 16.30 11.07 22.84
C THR A 304 17.11 10.64 21.61
N VAL A 305 16.54 10.69 20.40
CA VAL A 305 17.33 10.54 19.16
C VAL A 305 16.91 11.64 18.20
N THR A 306 17.87 12.42 17.73
CA THR A 306 17.73 13.54 16.79
C THR A 306 16.64 13.30 15.72
N ASP A 307 15.45 13.86 15.94
CA ASP A 307 14.18 13.49 15.31
C ASP A 307 14.16 13.56 13.76
N MET A 308 15.06 14.34 13.14
CA MET A 308 15.05 14.51 11.67
C MET A 308 15.69 13.33 10.92
N LYS A 309 16.64 12.59 11.51
CA LYS A 309 17.27 11.45 10.83
C LYS A 309 16.46 10.15 10.91
N LEU A 310 15.62 10.03 11.94
CA LEU A 310 14.82 8.81 12.14
C LEU A 310 13.69 8.73 11.11
N ASP A 311 13.02 9.85 10.80
CA ASP A 311 11.99 9.92 9.74
C ASP A 311 12.51 9.38 8.40
N GLU A 312 13.64 9.93 7.93
CA GLU A 312 14.29 9.53 6.68
C GLU A 312 14.64 8.04 6.68
N ALA A 313 15.13 7.52 7.81
CA ALA A 313 15.50 6.12 7.93
C ALA A 313 14.28 5.19 7.90
N LEU A 314 13.19 5.55 8.60
CA LEU A 314 11.97 4.74 8.66
C LEU A 314 11.24 4.69 7.31
N ARG A 315 11.24 5.80 6.55
CA ARG A 315 10.66 5.86 5.20
C ARG A 315 11.22 4.76 4.29
N LEU A 316 12.49 4.40 4.43
CA LEU A 316 13.13 3.37 3.60
C LEU A 316 12.54 1.97 3.80
N PHE A 317 11.81 1.72 4.90
CA PHE A 317 11.16 0.44 5.19
C PHE A 317 9.67 0.41 4.86
N ILE A 318 9.11 1.52 4.35
CA ILE A 318 7.68 1.68 4.09
C ILE A 318 7.46 1.67 2.59
N LEU A 319 6.42 0.95 2.16
CA LEU A 319 6.06 0.85 0.75
C LEU A 319 5.74 2.23 0.13
N PRO A 320 6.22 2.54 -1.09
CA PRO A 320 5.99 3.85 -1.72
C PRO A 320 4.52 4.28 -1.85
N PRO A 321 3.54 3.41 -2.15
CA PRO A 321 2.12 3.79 -2.14
C PRO A 321 1.62 4.28 -0.79
N VAL A 322 2.14 3.74 0.31
CA VAL A 322 1.80 4.15 1.68
C VAL A 322 2.42 5.51 1.99
N LEU A 323 3.71 5.66 1.68
CA LEU A 323 4.43 6.93 1.85
C LEU A 323 3.76 8.09 1.12
N ARG A 324 3.36 7.88 -0.15
CA ARG A 324 2.65 8.91 -0.92
C ARG A 324 1.42 9.41 -0.17
N LYS A 325 0.61 8.51 0.39
CA LYS A 325 -0.59 8.90 1.15
C LYS A 325 -0.29 9.59 2.47
N ILE A 326 0.73 9.13 3.21
CA ILE A 326 1.18 9.79 4.43
C ILE A 326 1.64 11.22 4.10
N ASP A 327 2.42 11.37 3.03
CA ASP A 327 2.93 12.66 2.57
C ASP A 327 1.84 13.56 1.94
N ASP A 328 0.72 12.98 1.49
CA ASP A 328 -0.46 13.69 0.98
C ASP A 328 -1.48 14.00 2.09
N PHE A 329 -1.17 13.65 3.35
CA PHE A 329 -2.07 13.76 4.51
C PHE A 329 -3.43 13.07 4.29
N GLN A 330 -3.45 12.02 3.46
CA GLN A 330 -4.65 11.26 3.18
C GLN A 330 -4.87 10.17 4.25
N PRO A 331 -6.13 9.93 4.67
CA PRO A 331 -6.48 8.76 5.47
C PRO A 331 -5.98 7.47 4.84
N LEU A 332 -5.26 6.66 5.64
CA LEU A 332 -4.77 5.35 5.22
C LEU A 332 -5.90 4.37 4.90
N GLU A 333 -7.12 4.63 5.39
CA GLU A 333 -8.31 3.85 5.05
C GLU A 333 -8.55 3.78 3.54
N TYR A 334 -8.21 4.85 2.80
CA TYR A 334 -8.32 4.88 1.34
C TYR A 334 -7.32 3.95 0.63
N LEU A 335 -6.34 3.36 1.33
CA LEU A 335 -5.47 2.33 0.73
C LEU A 335 -6.17 0.99 0.59
N SER A 336 -7.30 0.80 1.26
CA SER A 336 -8.05 -0.45 1.26
C SER A 336 -8.95 -0.53 0.04
N GLU A 337 -8.62 -1.44 -0.88
CA GLU A 337 -9.37 -1.65 -2.10
C GLU A 337 -9.27 -3.10 -2.60
N MET A 338 -10.26 -3.53 -3.37
CA MET A 338 -10.18 -4.76 -4.15
C MET A 338 -9.57 -4.42 -5.51
N ARG A 339 -8.36 -4.94 -5.76
CA ARG A 339 -7.61 -4.59 -6.97
C ARG A 339 -7.08 -5.81 -7.68
N GLN A 340 -7.08 -5.75 -9.01
CA GLN A 340 -6.38 -6.73 -9.82
C GLN A 340 -4.87 -6.43 -9.84
N VAL A 341 -4.10 -7.32 -9.22
CA VAL A 341 -2.64 -7.28 -9.14
C VAL A 341 -2.04 -8.57 -9.70
N SER A 342 -0.80 -8.51 -10.16
CA SER A 342 0.01 -9.70 -10.43
C SER A 342 0.96 -9.93 -9.25
N ILE A 343 0.86 -11.11 -8.64
CA ILE A 343 1.66 -11.53 -7.49
C ILE A 343 2.79 -12.41 -8.00
N VAL A 344 4.02 -12.07 -7.63
CA VAL A 344 5.22 -12.83 -7.92
C VAL A 344 5.85 -13.25 -6.60
N PHE A 345 5.90 -14.55 -6.36
CA PHE A 345 6.52 -15.18 -5.21
C PHE A 345 7.80 -15.87 -5.67
N ILE A 346 8.95 -15.45 -5.15
CA ILE A 346 10.28 -15.95 -5.52
C ILE A 346 10.84 -16.68 -4.31
N ASN A 347 11.08 -17.99 -4.40
CA ASN A 347 11.76 -18.75 -3.35
C ASN A 347 13.17 -19.16 -3.80
N LEU A 348 14.14 -18.91 -2.93
CA LEU A 348 15.56 -19.18 -3.13
C LEU A 348 16.06 -20.15 -2.07
N VAL A 349 16.54 -21.33 -2.50
CA VAL A 349 17.29 -22.22 -1.60
C VAL A 349 18.74 -21.77 -1.61
N LEU A 350 19.26 -21.40 -0.44
CA LEU A 350 20.60 -20.84 -0.29
C LEU A 350 21.57 -21.89 0.28
N ASN A 351 22.83 -21.79 -0.13
CA ASN A 351 23.91 -22.58 0.47
C ASN A 351 24.22 -22.06 1.89
N LYS A 352 24.33 -22.97 2.86
CA LYS A 352 24.58 -22.65 4.26
C LYS A 352 26.04 -22.28 4.55
N ASP A 353 26.95 -22.59 3.63
CA ASP A 353 28.39 -22.34 3.81
C ASP A 353 28.80 -20.89 3.48
N GLU A 354 27.93 -20.14 2.81
CA GLU A 354 28.17 -18.75 2.42
C GLU A 354 27.85 -17.77 3.56
N ASN A 355 28.44 -16.57 3.49
CA ASN A 355 28.03 -15.49 4.40
C ASN A 355 26.60 -15.04 4.04
N GLU A 356 25.63 -15.51 4.83
CA GLU A 356 24.19 -15.26 4.64
C GLU A 356 23.87 -13.78 4.40
N GLY A 357 24.49 -12.86 5.15
CA GLY A 357 24.20 -11.42 5.04
C GLY A 357 24.64 -10.83 3.69
N GLU A 358 25.85 -11.16 3.25
CA GLU A 358 26.40 -10.70 1.96
C GLU A 358 25.66 -11.34 0.77
N LEU A 359 25.35 -12.63 0.87
CA LEU A 359 24.58 -13.34 -0.14
C LEU A 359 23.18 -12.72 -0.30
N LEU A 360 22.49 -12.47 0.82
CA LEU A 360 21.16 -11.85 0.80
C LEU A 360 21.19 -10.41 0.27
N GLN A 361 22.24 -9.63 0.57
CA GLN A 361 22.40 -8.28 0.02
C GLN A 361 22.60 -8.31 -1.49
N LYS A 362 23.40 -9.26 -2.01
CA LYS A 362 23.62 -9.45 -3.44
C LYS A 362 22.32 -9.85 -4.15
N ILE A 363 21.58 -10.80 -3.59
CA ILE A 363 20.27 -11.23 -4.07
C ILE A 363 19.28 -10.06 -4.08
N PHE A 364 19.21 -9.30 -2.98
CA PHE A 364 18.34 -8.11 -2.90
C PHE A 364 18.65 -7.13 -4.03
N GLY A 365 19.93 -6.85 -4.30
CA GLY A 365 20.35 -5.97 -5.39
C GLY A 365 19.84 -6.42 -6.77
N VAL A 366 19.96 -7.72 -7.06
CA VAL A 366 19.46 -8.30 -8.32
C VAL A 366 17.93 -8.19 -8.42
N VAL A 367 17.21 -8.61 -7.37
CA VAL A 367 15.74 -8.56 -7.35
C VAL A 367 15.24 -7.13 -7.48
N TYR A 368 15.74 -6.20 -6.64
CA TYR A 368 15.25 -4.83 -6.58
C TYR A 368 15.45 -4.06 -7.90
N ILE A 369 16.58 -4.26 -8.60
CA ILE A 369 16.83 -3.61 -9.89
C ILE A 369 15.83 -4.11 -10.96
N GLN A 370 15.63 -5.43 -11.05
CA GLN A 370 14.78 -6.04 -12.07
C GLN A 370 13.29 -5.68 -11.88
N ILE A 371 12.81 -5.66 -10.62
CA ILE A 371 11.42 -5.28 -10.36
C ILE A 371 11.19 -3.79 -10.64
N LYS A 372 12.13 -2.92 -10.26
CA LYS A 372 12.00 -1.47 -10.41
C LYS A 372 11.92 -1.07 -11.88
N ALA A 373 12.72 -1.73 -12.74
CA ALA A 373 12.73 -1.51 -14.18
C ALA A 373 11.37 -1.73 -14.86
N LEU A 374 10.46 -2.48 -14.24
CA LEU A 374 9.13 -2.80 -14.76
C LEU A 374 8.00 -2.32 -13.83
N HIS A 375 8.28 -1.35 -12.96
CA HIS A 375 7.32 -0.76 -12.01
C HIS A 375 6.75 -1.77 -10.99
N GLY A 376 7.45 -2.86 -10.71
CA GLY A 376 7.12 -3.78 -9.63
C GLY A 376 7.51 -3.21 -8.25
N CYS A 377 6.78 -3.62 -7.21
CA CYS A 377 7.03 -3.24 -5.83
C CYS A 377 7.41 -4.46 -4.99
N LEU A 378 8.53 -4.38 -4.26
CA LEU A 378 8.89 -5.39 -3.26
C LEU A 378 8.05 -5.16 -2.00
N ASN A 379 7.13 -6.07 -1.70
CA ASN A 379 6.29 -5.99 -0.52
C ASN A 379 7.03 -6.50 0.72
N LYS A 380 7.47 -7.77 0.68
CA LYS A 380 8.04 -8.45 1.86
C LYS A 380 9.13 -9.43 1.46
N VAL A 381 10.04 -9.66 2.41
CA VAL A 381 11.07 -10.70 2.37
C VAL A 381 10.92 -11.56 3.61
N PHE A 382 10.89 -12.88 3.42
CA PHE A 382 10.74 -13.88 4.47
C PHE A 382 11.87 -14.90 4.37
N LEU A 383 12.38 -15.40 5.49
CA LEU A 383 13.13 -16.65 5.52
C LEU A 383 12.28 -17.70 6.21
N PHE A 384 11.68 -18.59 5.41
CA PHE A 384 10.92 -19.74 5.90
C PHE A 384 11.74 -21.01 5.65
N ASP A 385 11.34 -22.13 6.26
CA ASP A 385 12.10 -23.38 6.38
C ASP A 385 12.75 -23.95 5.09
N LYS A 386 12.30 -23.52 3.91
CA LYS A 386 12.84 -23.97 2.61
C LYS A 386 13.57 -22.89 1.80
N GLY A 387 13.85 -21.73 2.38
CA GLY A 387 14.64 -20.69 1.70
C GLY A 387 14.24 -19.25 1.98
N CYS A 388 14.89 -18.35 1.24
CA CYS A 388 14.58 -16.93 1.22
C CYS A 388 13.48 -16.65 0.20
N THR A 389 12.36 -16.11 0.65
CA THR A 389 11.18 -15.82 -0.15
C THR A 389 10.97 -14.31 -0.31
N PHE A 390 10.84 -13.84 -1.56
CA PHE A 390 10.44 -12.47 -1.89
C PHE A 390 9.00 -12.45 -2.38
N LEU A 391 8.20 -11.52 -1.87
CA LEU A 391 6.87 -11.20 -2.35
C LEU A 391 6.90 -9.88 -3.12
N VAL A 392 6.74 -9.97 -4.43
CA VAL A 392 6.73 -8.83 -5.35
C VAL A 392 5.32 -8.66 -5.93
N LEU A 393 4.90 -7.41 -6.08
CA LEU A 393 3.57 -7.04 -6.53
C LEU A 393 3.66 -6.08 -7.73
N PHE A 394 2.90 -6.38 -8.78
CA PHE A 394 2.69 -5.48 -9.91
C PHE A 394 1.25 -4.98 -9.90
N GLY A 395 1.07 -3.71 -10.24
CA GLY A 395 -0.23 -3.08 -10.35
C GLY A 395 -0.75 -2.37 -9.10
N LEU A 396 0.12 -2.08 -8.11
CA LEU A 396 -0.21 -1.32 -6.90
C LEU A 396 -0.58 0.16 -7.20
N PRO A 397 -1.19 0.91 -6.25
CA PRO A 397 -1.62 2.28 -6.52
C PRO A 397 -0.45 3.16 -6.98
N GLY A 398 -0.61 3.81 -8.13
CA GLY A 398 0.43 4.63 -8.76
C GLY A 398 1.58 3.85 -9.41
N PHE A 399 1.42 2.54 -9.62
CA PHE A 399 2.31 1.64 -10.35
C PHE A 399 1.52 0.71 -11.29
N LYS A 400 0.29 1.09 -11.66
CA LYS A 400 -0.60 0.27 -12.50
C LYS A 400 -0.21 0.40 -13.97
N HIS A 401 -0.02 -0.73 -14.65
CA HIS A 401 0.25 -0.78 -16.08
C HIS A 401 -0.65 -1.82 -16.78
N GLU A 402 -1.01 -1.60 -18.05
CA GLU A 402 -1.84 -2.56 -18.80
C GLU A 402 -1.16 -3.93 -18.94
N GLN A 403 0.17 -3.91 -19.03
CA GLN A 403 1.00 -5.10 -19.22
C GLN A 403 1.55 -5.69 -17.92
N ASP A 404 1.00 -5.33 -16.74
CA ASP A 404 1.46 -5.86 -15.43
C ASP A 404 1.65 -7.38 -15.42
N CYS A 405 0.76 -8.10 -16.11
CA CYS A 405 0.80 -9.56 -16.19
C CYS A 405 2.00 -10.05 -17.03
N ALA A 406 2.22 -9.47 -18.20
CA ALA A 406 3.36 -9.79 -19.06
C ALA A 406 4.68 -9.37 -18.40
N HIS A 407 4.74 -8.17 -17.81
CA HIS A 407 5.88 -7.66 -17.07
C HIS A 407 6.23 -8.59 -15.90
N ALA A 408 5.25 -9.05 -15.12
CA ALA A 408 5.49 -9.98 -14.02
C ALA A 408 6.14 -11.29 -14.50
N LEU A 409 5.69 -11.87 -15.61
CA LEU A 409 6.26 -13.11 -16.17
C LEU A 409 7.67 -12.90 -16.75
N MET A 410 7.86 -11.86 -17.56
CA MET A 410 9.17 -11.54 -18.16
C MET A 410 10.20 -11.18 -17.09
N CYS A 411 9.81 -10.35 -16.10
CA CYS A 411 10.64 -10.02 -14.96
C CYS A 411 11.03 -11.31 -14.20
N SER A 412 10.06 -12.19 -13.94
CA SER A 412 10.30 -13.46 -13.24
C SER A 412 11.31 -14.34 -13.97
N TYR A 413 11.19 -14.48 -15.28
CA TYR A 413 12.13 -15.27 -16.08
C TYR A 413 13.55 -14.69 -16.03
N ARG A 414 13.70 -13.39 -16.31
CA ARG A 414 15.01 -12.71 -16.27
C ARG A 414 15.65 -12.75 -14.88
N MET A 415 14.85 -12.56 -13.83
CA MET A 415 15.31 -12.69 -12.44
C MET A 415 15.77 -14.11 -12.15
N LYS A 416 15.03 -15.14 -12.58
CA LYS A 416 15.42 -16.54 -12.38
C LYS A 416 16.79 -16.81 -12.98
N GLU A 417 16.99 -16.46 -14.25
CA GLU A 417 18.27 -16.68 -14.96
C GLU A 417 19.42 -15.96 -14.24
N THR A 418 19.23 -14.69 -13.90
CA THR A 418 20.28 -13.90 -13.22
C THR A 418 20.59 -14.43 -11.81
N LEU A 419 19.58 -14.91 -11.07
CA LEU A 419 19.75 -15.43 -9.71
C LEU A 419 20.38 -16.82 -9.69
N CYS A 420 20.16 -17.64 -10.71
CA CYS A 420 20.83 -18.93 -10.87
C CYS A 420 22.36 -18.78 -11.02
N ASP A 421 22.84 -17.66 -11.57
CA ASP A 421 24.27 -17.36 -11.70
C ASP A 421 24.91 -16.80 -10.42
N VAL A 422 24.11 -16.50 -9.39
CA VAL A 422 24.63 -15.98 -8.12
C VAL A 422 25.21 -17.13 -7.30
N THR A 423 26.53 -17.11 -7.10
CA THR A 423 27.23 -18.03 -6.18
C THR A 423 26.54 -18.06 -4.81
N GLY A 424 26.18 -19.27 -4.36
CA GLY A 424 25.44 -19.48 -3.11
C GLY A 424 23.93 -19.69 -3.26
N VAL A 425 23.36 -19.43 -4.44
CA VAL A 425 21.96 -19.77 -4.76
C VAL A 425 21.92 -21.17 -5.38
N LEU A 426 21.18 -22.09 -4.76
CA LEU A 426 21.09 -23.50 -5.20
C LEU A 426 19.88 -23.74 -6.10
N HIS A 427 18.72 -23.17 -5.74
CA HIS A 427 17.47 -23.35 -6.47
C HIS A 427 16.69 -22.04 -6.51
N VAL A 428 16.02 -21.77 -7.63
CA VAL A 428 15.20 -20.56 -7.84
C VAL A 428 13.84 -20.94 -8.38
N SER A 429 12.81 -20.84 -7.54
CA SER A 429 11.45 -21.25 -7.88
C SER A 429 10.52 -20.04 -7.79
N ILE A 430 9.78 -19.76 -8.87
CA ILE A 430 8.93 -18.56 -8.96
C ILE A 430 7.50 -18.95 -9.30
N GLY A 431 6.55 -18.44 -8.52
CA GLY A 431 5.12 -18.58 -8.74
C GLY A 431 4.49 -17.22 -9.08
N VAL A 432 3.79 -17.15 -10.20
CA VAL A 432 3.13 -15.93 -10.70
C VAL A 432 1.64 -16.18 -10.84
N THR A 433 0.82 -15.32 -10.23
CA THR A 433 -0.64 -15.36 -10.43
C THR A 433 -1.20 -13.95 -10.56
N THR A 434 -2.33 -13.80 -11.24
CA THR A 434 -2.97 -12.50 -11.49
C THR A 434 -4.45 -12.58 -11.19
N GLY A 435 -4.96 -11.62 -10.44
CA GLY A 435 -6.39 -11.50 -10.18
C GLY A 435 -6.72 -10.49 -9.09
N THR A 436 -8.01 -10.35 -8.82
CA THR A 436 -8.53 -9.44 -7.80
C THR A 436 -8.20 -9.95 -6.41
N THR A 437 -7.57 -9.11 -5.60
CA THR A 437 -7.22 -9.38 -4.20
C THR A 437 -7.53 -8.15 -3.35
N PHE A 438 -7.68 -8.37 -2.05
CA PHE A 438 -7.71 -7.26 -1.10
C PHE A 438 -6.30 -6.68 -0.96
N CYS A 439 -6.17 -5.37 -1.11
CA CYS A 439 -4.94 -4.62 -0.88
C CYS A 439 -5.28 -3.51 0.12
N GLY A 440 -4.58 -3.43 1.25
CA GLY A 440 -4.92 -2.45 2.28
C GLY A 440 -4.02 -2.50 3.49
N VAL A 441 -4.21 -1.55 4.41
CA VAL A 441 -3.50 -1.50 5.68
C VAL A 441 -4.18 -2.41 6.69
N VAL A 442 -3.41 -3.37 7.22
CA VAL A 442 -3.91 -4.42 8.09
C VAL A 442 -3.20 -4.39 9.44
N GLY A 443 -3.96 -4.39 10.53
CA GLY A 443 -3.46 -4.47 11.91
C GLY A 443 -4.11 -3.49 12.88
N HIS A 444 -3.37 -3.09 13.91
CA HIS A 444 -3.79 -2.16 14.96
C HIS A 444 -3.33 -0.72 14.65
N SER A 445 -4.00 0.29 15.20
CA SER A 445 -3.63 1.72 14.99
C SER A 445 -2.17 2.03 15.36
N LYS A 446 -1.66 1.35 16.40
CA LYS A 446 -0.26 1.47 16.86
C LYS A 446 0.75 0.60 16.10
N ARG A 447 0.29 -0.35 15.29
CA ARG A 447 1.12 -1.29 14.53
C ARG A 447 0.32 -2.00 13.43
N HIS A 448 0.62 -1.70 12.16
CA HIS A 448 -0.06 -2.25 10.99
C HIS A 448 0.86 -2.25 9.75
N GLU A 449 0.58 -3.07 8.76
CA GLU A 449 1.32 -3.11 7.49
C GLU A 449 0.37 -3.10 6.29
N TYR A 450 0.82 -2.46 5.21
CA TYR A 450 0.17 -2.66 3.92
C TYR A 450 0.37 -4.11 3.48
N SER A 451 -0.73 -4.80 3.23
CA SER A 451 -0.76 -6.23 2.95
C SER A 451 -1.70 -6.52 1.80
N VAL A 452 -1.39 -7.60 1.08
CA VAL A 452 -2.23 -8.12 0.01
C VAL A 452 -2.69 -9.51 0.41
N ILE A 453 -4.01 -9.70 0.47
CA ILE A 453 -4.64 -10.90 0.98
C ILE A 453 -5.61 -11.43 -0.08
N GLY A 454 -5.56 -12.73 -0.32
CA GLY A 454 -6.54 -13.40 -1.14
C GLY A 454 -6.05 -14.72 -1.72
N ARG A 455 -6.98 -15.44 -2.33
CA ARG A 455 -6.72 -16.76 -2.91
C ARG A 455 -5.59 -16.75 -3.95
N ARG A 456 -5.45 -15.66 -4.72
CA ARG A 456 -4.37 -15.52 -5.71
C ARG A 456 -3.00 -15.44 -5.05
N VAL A 457 -2.87 -14.69 -3.95
CA VAL A 457 -1.62 -14.59 -3.19
C VAL A 457 -1.18 -15.97 -2.70
N ASN A 458 -2.11 -16.69 -2.06
CA ASN A 458 -1.86 -18.05 -1.57
C ASN A 458 -1.52 -19.02 -2.71
N PHE A 459 -2.17 -18.86 -3.86
CA PHE A 459 -1.90 -19.71 -5.02
C PHE A 459 -0.49 -19.50 -5.58
N ALA A 460 -0.03 -18.26 -5.75
CA ALA A 460 1.35 -17.98 -6.15
C ALA A 460 2.38 -18.57 -5.17
N ALA A 461 2.14 -18.44 -3.85
CA ALA A 461 2.99 -19.07 -2.83
C ALA A 461 3.02 -20.61 -2.95
N ARG A 462 1.90 -21.26 -3.29
CA ARG A 462 1.89 -22.72 -3.51
C ARG A 462 2.59 -23.10 -4.82
N LEU A 463 2.45 -22.32 -5.88
CA LEU A 463 3.13 -22.58 -7.15
C LEU A 463 4.66 -22.65 -6.97
N MET A 464 5.26 -21.65 -6.32
CA MET A 464 6.71 -21.63 -6.08
C MET A 464 7.20 -22.83 -5.24
N MET A 465 6.36 -23.35 -4.33
CA MET A 465 6.74 -24.45 -3.44
C MET A 465 6.59 -25.84 -4.08
N HIS A 466 5.68 -25.98 -5.04
CA HIS A 466 5.36 -27.26 -5.68
C HIS A 466 6.11 -27.50 -7.00
N TYR A 467 6.59 -26.43 -7.65
CA TYR A 467 7.32 -26.49 -8.91
C TYR A 467 8.70 -25.85 -8.76
N GLN A 468 9.67 -26.69 -8.40
CA GLN A 468 11.06 -26.28 -8.19
C GLN A 468 11.74 -25.89 -9.50
N ASP A 469 12.64 -24.91 -9.43
CA ASP A 469 13.49 -24.41 -10.52
C ASP A 469 12.74 -23.92 -11.77
N LYS A 470 11.50 -23.45 -11.59
CA LYS A 470 10.62 -23.04 -12.67
C LYS A 470 9.98 -21.69 -12.39
N VAL A 471 9.69 -20.96 -13.45
CA VAL A 471 8.72 -19.85 -13.42
C VAL A 471 7.37 -20.43 -13.79
N THR A 472 6.45 -20.46 -12.84
CA THR A 472 5.14 -21.10 -13.01
C THR A 472 4.01 -20.11 -12.88
N CYS A 473 2.96 -20.29 -13.68
CA CYS A 473 1.77 -19.47 -13.61
C CYS A 473 0.48 -20.26 -13.78
N ASP A 474 -0.63 -19.67 -13.36
CA ASP A 474 -1.95 -20.24 -13.56
C ASP A 474 -2.55 -19.84 -14.92
N ASP A 475 -3.62 -20.54 -15.30
CA ASP A 475 -4.32 -20.32 -16.57
C ASP A 475 -4.80 -18.87 -16.77
N ARG A 476 -5.20 -18.19 -15.69
CA ARG A 476 -5.63 -16.80 -15.77
C ARG A 476 -4.46 -15.86 -16.07
N THR A 477 -3.31 -16.03 -15.40
CA THR A 477 -2.11 -15.24 -15.72
C THR A 477 -1.65 -15.47 -17.16
N PHE A 478 -1.67 -16.71 -17.63
CA PHE A 478 -1.40 -17.01 -19.04
C PHE A 478 -2.31 -16.19 -19.98
N GLN A 479 -3.62 -16.27 -19.81
CA GLN A 479 -4.60 -15.55 -20.65
C GLN A 479 -4.44 -14.03 -20.57
N LEU A 480 -4.27 -13.48 -19.36
CA LEU A 480 -4.13 -12.03 -19.16
C LEU A 480 -2.78 -11.49 -19.62
N SER A 481 -1.75 -12.32 -19.71
CA SER A 481 -0.42 -11.89 -20.15
C SER A 481 -0.38 -11.50 -21.63
N ARG A 482 -1.25 -12.10 -22.46
CA ARG A 482 -1.24 -11.94 -23.93
C ARG A 482 0.12 -12.26 -24.56
N LEU A 483 0.97 -13.04 -23.87
CA LEU A 483 2.25 -13.50 -24.38
C LEU A 483 2.04 -14.73 -25.30
N PRO A 484 2.91 -14.95 -26.30
CA PRO A 484 2.76 -16.07 -27.24
C PRO A 484 2.68 -17.42 -26.52
N ALA A 485 1.76 -18.28 -26.95
CA ALA A 485 1.55 -19.61 -26.35
C ALA A 485 2.82 -20.48 -26.36
N ASN A 486 3.72 -20.26 -27.32
CA ASN A 486 5.00 -20.98 -27.42
C ASN A 486 5.94 -20.71 -26.23
N ASN A 487 5.72 -19.62 -25.49
CA ASN A 487 6.48 -19.33 -24.27
C ASN A 487 5.99 -20.13 -23.06
N PHE A 488 5.03 -21.05 -23.23
CA PHE A 488 4.40 -21.75 -22.12
C PHE A 488 4.31 -23.26 -22.33
N ASP A 489 4.90 -24.00 -21.39
CA ASP A 489 4.75 -25.45 -21.32
C ASP A 489 3.69 -25.82 -20.29
N VAL A 490 2.73 -26.68 -20.66
CA VAL A 490 1.72 -27.18 -19.72
C VAL A 490 2.36 -28.16 -18.73
N LEU A 491 2.18 -27.91 -17.44
CA LEU A 491 2.69 -28.76 -16.36
C LEU A 491 1.63 -29.72 -15.82
N ILE A 492 2.11 -30.83 -15.25
CA ILE A 492 1.26 -31.78 -14.51
C ILE A 492 0.75 -31.10 -13.23
N THR A 493 -0.56 -30.93 -13.12
CA THR A 493 -1.19 -30.31 -11.95
C THR A 493 -1.00 -31.17 -10.70
N LYS A 494 -0.31 -30.62 -9.70
CA LYS A 494 -0.16 -31.23 -8.37
C LYS A 494 -1.29 -30.83 -7.42
N ARG A 495 -1.65 -31.69 -6.47
CA ARG A 495 -2.55 -31.32 -5.36
C ARG A 495 -1.80 -30.40 -4.39
N MET A 496 -2.45 -29.31 -4.00
CA MET A 496 -1.88 -28.29 -3.11
C MET A 496 -2.82 -28.06 -1.92
N LYS A 497 -2.26 -27.97 -0.71
CA LYS A 497 -3.04 -27.74 0.52
C LYS A 497 -3.83 -26.43 0.42
N GLY A 498 -5.12 -26.47 0.77
CA GLY A 498 -5.99 -25.30 0.83
C GLY A 498 -6.53 -24.80 -0.52
N LEU A 499 -6.20 -25.44 -1.65
CA LEU A 499 -6.68 -25.03 -2.97
C LEU A 499 -7.59 -26.10 -3.60
N ARG A 500 -8.81 -25.70 -3.97
CA ARG A 500 -9.73 -26.50 -4.78
C ARG A 500 -9.68 -26.00 -6.24
N ASN A 501 -9.80 -26.89 -7.21
CA ASN A 501 -9.82 -26.55 -8.65
C ASN A 501 -8.65 -25.66 -9.10
N VAL A 502 -7.43 -26.19 -8.98
CA VAL A 502 -6.18 -25.49 -9.31
C VAL A 502 -6.11 -25.07 -10.79
N GLY A 503 -6.81 -25.79 -11.68
CA GLY A 503 -6.80 -25.53 -13.12
C GLY A 503 -5.51 -25.99 -13.79
N ILE A 504 -5.25 -25.43 -14.98
CA ILE A 504 -4.05 -25.68 -15.77
C ILE A 504 -2.92 -24.83 -15.23
N ILE A 505 -1.78 -25.46 -14.95
CA ILE A 505 -0.54 -24.78 -14.57
C ILE A 505 0.40 -24.79 -15.78
N ARG A 506 1.09 -23.68 -16.01
CA ARG A 506 2.09 -23.55 -17.07
C ARG A 506 3.43 -23.13 -16.51
N GLU A 507 4.49 -23.60 -17.13
CA GLU A 507 5.84 -23.06 -16.98
C GLU A 507 6.05 -22.00 -18.05
N PHE A 508 6.51 -20.82 -17.66
CA PHE A 508 6.89 -19.76 -18.59
C PHE A 508 8.37 -19.84 -18.93
N LYS A 509 8.68 -19.83 -20.22
CA LYS A 509 10.04 -19.78 -20.78
C LYS A 509 10.09 -18.73 -21.88
N GLU A 510 11.09 -17.88 -21.86
CA GLU A 510 11.31 -16.94 -22.96
C GLU A 510 11.96 -17.68 -24.13
N SER A 511 11.23 -17.84 -25.24
CA SER A 511 11.77 -18.47 -26.45
C SER A 511 12.86 -17.59 -27.06
N ALA A 512 14.08 -18.11 -27.21
CA ALA A 512 15.20 -17.39 -27.83
C ALA A 512 14.94 -16.95 -29.29
N GLU A 513 13.89 -17.48 -29.94
CA GLU A 513 13.52 -17.16 -31.32
C GLU A 513 12.80 -15.82 -31.51
N LEU A 514 12.50 -15.08 -30.44
CA LEU A 514 12.22 -13.65 -30.55
C LEU A 514 13.21 -12.87 -29.70
N GLY A 515 14.40 -12.64 -30.28
CA GLY A 515 15.12 -11.38 -30.12
C GLY A 515 14.32 -10.20 -30.69
N VAL A 516 13.04 -10.09 -30.33
CA VAL A 516 12.30 -8.85 -30.46
C VAL A 516 12.67 -8.09 -29.20
N GLY A 517 13.65 -7.21 -29.36
CA GLY A 517 13.85 -6.13 -28.42
C GLY A 517 12.51 -5.51 -28.07
N VAL A 518 12.47 -4.79 -26.96
CA VAL A 518 11.32 -4.02 -26.44
C VAL A 518 10.75 -2.98 -27.45
N ASN A 519 11.17 -3.02 -28.71
CA ASN A 519 10.66 -2.26 -29.84
C ASN A 519 9.81 -3.14 -30.76
N SER A 520 8.48 -2.99 -30.66
CA SER A 520 7.48 -3.01 -31.76
C SER A 520 6.14 -3.61 -31.34
N VAL A 521 5.47 -2.99 -30.37
CA VAL A 521 4.04 -2.74 -30.60
C VAL A 521 4.01 -1.82 -31.83
N PRO A 522 3.16 -2.04 -32.85
CA PRO A 522 3.05 -1.11 -33.96
C PRO A 522 2.72 0.27 -33.36
N TYR A 523 3.69 1.17 -33.39
CA TYR A 523 3.47 2.58 -33.11
C TYR A 523 2.38 3.01 -34.11
N PHE A 524 1.16 3.24 -33.62
CA PHE A 524 0.22 4.05 -34.38
C PHE A 524 0.87 5.42 -34.46
N HIS A 525 1.47 5.69 -35.61
CA HIS A 525 2.16 6.92 -35.92
C HIS A 525 1.09 8.02 -36.00
N TYR A 526 0.77 8.65 -34.87
CA TYR A 526 -0.01 9.88 -34.87
C TYR A 526 0.94 11.03 -35.17
N PRO A 527 0.78 11.73 -36.31
CA PRO A 527 1.71 12.73 -36.79
C PRO A 527 1.47 14.04 -36.05
N LEU A 528 1.91 14.14 -34.80
CA LEU A 528 1.83 15.40 -34.04
C LEU A 528 3.13 15.81 -33.37
N LEU A 529 4.16 14.96 -33.44
CA LEU A 529 5.53 15.32 -33.09
C LEU A 529 6.42 15.58 -34.31
N ASP A 530 5.86 15.51 -35.52
CA ASP A 530 6.56 15.88 -36.76
C ASP A 530 5.77 16.91 -37.58
N ALA A 531 6.48 18.01 -37.88
CA ALA A 531 6.25 19.02 -38.91
C ALA A 531 4.99 19.95 -38.83
N GLY A 532 5.23 21.21 -38.43
CA GLY A 532 4.78 22.35 -39.25
C GLY A 532 3.80 23.36 -38.64
N LYS A 533 3.12 23.08 -37.53
CA LYS A 533 2.24 24.05 -36.87
C LYS A 533 2.88 24.57 -35.58
N LYS A 534 3.02 25.90 -35.42
CA LYS A 534 3.45 26.57 -34.19
C LYS A 534 2.37 26.45 -33.11
N VAL A 535 2.20 25.26 -32.53
CA VAL A 535 1.29 24.97 -31.43
C VAL A 535 2.11 24.57 -30.21
N ARG A 536 1.78 25.09 -29.03
CA ARG A 536 2.52 24.79 -27.78
C ARG A 536 1.81 23.84 -26.82
N HIS A 537 0.48 23.74 -26.86
CA HIS A 537 -0.29 22.88 -25.96
C HIS A 537 -1.41 22.16 -26.73
N LEU A 538 -1.76 20.96 -26.26
CA LEU A 538 -2.69 20.05 -26.91
C LEU A 538 -3.85 19.70 -25.97
N VAL A 539 -5.08 19.81 -26.45
CA VAL A 539 -6.29 19.41 -25.73
C VAL A 539 -7.03 18.39 -26.57
N TYR A 540 -7.12 17.16 -26.07
CA TYR A 540 -7.89 16.08 -26.62
C TYR A 540 -9.32 16.13 -26.10
N VAL A 541 -10.26 16.40 -27.00
CA VAL A 541 -11.69 16.49 -26.69
C VAL A 541 -12.38 15.22 -27.18
N GLY A 542 -13.21 14.60 -26.36
CA GLY A 542 -13.97 13.44 -26.83
C GLY A 542 -14.84 12.79 -25.77
N ALA A 543 -15.76 11.93 -26.23
CA ALA A 543 -16.69 11.22 -25.36
C ALA A 543 -15.97 10.29 -24.35
N SER A 544 -16.70 9.86 -23.32
CA SER A 544 -16.17 8.84 -22.39
C SER A 544 -15.90 7.54 -23.14
N GLY A 545 -14.80 6.86 -22.80
CA GLY A 545 -14.45 5.57 -23.41
C GLY A 545 -13.94 5.63 -24.86
N ILE A 546 -13.73 6.83 -25.42
CA ILE A 546 -13.25 7.02 -26.80
C ILE A 546 -11.75 6.68 -26.99
N GLY A 547 -11.01 6.50 -25.88
CA GLY A 547 -9.58 6.16 -25.90
C GLY A 547 -8.61 7.30 -25.55
N LYS A 548 -9.10 8.43 -25.00
CA LYS A 548 -8.26 9.58 -24.61
C LYS A 548 -7.13 9.20 -23.64
N THR A 549 -7.45 8.48 -22.56
CA THR A 549 -6.45 8.00 -21.58
C THR A 549 -5.35 7.19 -22.25
N ARG A 550 -5.70 6.30 -23.18
CA ARG A 550 -4.73 5.50 -23.94
C ARG A 550 -3.81 6.34 -24.82
N LEU A 551 -4.31 7.44 -25.39
CA LEU A 551 -3.48 8.40 -26.14
C LEU A 551 -2.51 9.13 -25.21
N LEU A 552 -2.98 9.52 -24.02
CA LEU A 552 -2.13 10.16 -23.02
C LEU A 552 -1.03 9.21 -22.51
N ASP A 553 -1.37 7.96 -22.21
CA ASP A 553 -0.39 6.93 -21.78
C ASP A 553 0.70 6.72 -22.83
N HIS A 554 0.31 6.66 -24.10
CA HIS A 554 1.28 6.55 -25.20
C HIS A 554 2.19 7.78 -25.30
N LEU A 555 1.67 8.98 -25.03
CA LEU A 555 2.47 10.21 -24.99
C LEU A 555 3.42 10.25 -23.79
N ILE A 556 3.01 9.73 -22.63
CA ILE A 556 3.88 9.59 -21.45
C ILE A 556 5.09 8.73 -21.83
N VAL A 557 4.86 7.51 -22.32
CA VAL A 557 5.94 6.59 -22.73
C VAL A 557 6.84 7.22 -23.80
N GLY A 558 6.23 7.87 -24.80
CA GLY A 558 6.98 8.53 -25.87
C GLY A 558 7.81 9.73 -25.41
N ALA A 559 7.36 10.47 -24.40
CA ALA A 559 8.08 11.58 -23.81
C ALA A 559 9.21 11.10 -22.89
N GLU A 560 8.97 10.07 -22.07
CA GLU A 560 9.97 9.44 -21.21
C GLU A 560 11.10 8.82 -22.03
N HIS A 561 10.80 8.14 -23.15
CA HIS A 561 11.82 7.62 -24.08
C HIS A 561 12.71 8.70 -24.71
N ARG A 562 12.29 9.98 -24.67
CA ARG A 562 13.05 11.12 -25.19
C ARG A 562 13.72 11.91 -24.07
N ASP A 563 13.83 11.32 -22.87
CA ASP A 563 14.37 11.95 -21.65
C ASP A 563 13.68 13.28 -21.30
N LEU A 564 12.40 13.43 -21.69
CA LEU A 564 11.60 14.58 -21.28
C LEU A 564 11.05 14.38 -19.88
N ARG A 565 10.97 15.47 -19.13
CA ARG A 565 10.40 15.45 -17.79
C ARG A 565 8.88 15.46 -17.89
N VAL A 566 8.24 14.36 -17.45
CA VAL A 566 6.78 14.21 -17.52
C VAL A 566 6.17 14.35 -16.12
N ILE A 567 5.09 15.12 -16.03
CA ILE A 567 4.21 15.19 -14.87
C ILE A 567 2.83 14.75 -15.33
N SER A 568 2.36 13.61 -14.86
CA SER A 568 1.03 13.09 -15.21
C SER A 568 0.08 13.12 -14.00
N CYS A 569 -1.18 13.49 -14.24
CA CYS A 569 -2.23 13.51 -13.22
C CYS A 569 -3.58 13.17 -13.84
N ALA A 570 -4.30 12.21 -13.26
CA ALA A 570 -5.69 11.91 -13.62
C ALA A 570 -6.61 12.50 -12.56
N VAL A 571 -7.46 13.47 -12.95
CA VAL A 571 -8.27 14.25 -12.02
C VAL A 571 -9.60 13.54 -11.76
N GLN A 572 -9.86 13.21 -10.49
CA GLN A 572 -11.07 12.53 -10.08
C GLN A 572 -12.21 13.51 -9.80
N MET A 573 -13.45 13.03 -9.88
CA MET A 573 -14.63 13.86 -9.64
C MET A 573 -14.65 14.51 -8.24
N ASN A 574 -14.09 13.83 -7.23
CA ASN A 574 -14.01 14.36 -5.87
C ASN A 574 -12.98 15.49 -5.73
N ASP A 575 -11.97 15.54 -6.60
CA ASP A 575 -10.90 16.54 -6.56
C ASP A 575 -11.43 17.95 -6.86
N ARG A 576 -12.53 18.05 -7.62
CA ARG A 576 -13.23 19.30 -7.92
C ARG A 576 -13.69 20.06 -6.66
N PHE A 577 -13.95 19.34 -5.57
CA PHE A 577 -14.40 19.94 -4.30
C PHE A 577 -13.25 20.31 -3.37
N ASN A 578 -12.00 20.11 -3.80
CA ASN A 578 -10.81 20.41 -3.03
C ASN A 578 -10.05 21.57 -3.68
N ASN A 579 -10.28 22.78 -3.19
CA ASN A 579 -9.72 24.01 -3.79
C ASN A 579 -8.19 23.91 -3.94
N ASN A 580 -7.66 24.34 -5.08
CA ASN A 580 -6.25 24.28 -5.44
C ASN A 580 -5.65 22.85 -5.41
N PHE A 581 -6.45 21.81 -5.59
CA PHE A 581 -5.94 20.44 -5.65
C PHE A 581 -4.89 20.28 -6.75
N LEU A 582 -5.24 20.62 -7.99
CA LEU A 582 -4.34 20.42 -9.13
C LEU A 582 -3.13 21.36 -9.05
N THR A 583 -3.33 22.61 -8.64
CA THR A 583 -2.24 23.57 -8.37
C THR A 583 -1.19 22.99 -7.43
N ARG A 584 -1.62 22.48 -6.27
CA ARG A 584 -0.72 21.87 -5.28
C ARG A 584 -0.01 20.65 -5.85
N HIS A 585 -0.74 19.79 -6.55
CA HIS A 585 -0.20 18.59 -7.16
C HIS A 585 0.91 18.89 -8.20
N ILE A 586 0.63 19.79 -9.16
CA ILE A 586 1.59 20.18 -10.19
C ILE A 586 2.83 20.84 -9.57
N MET A 587 2.64 21.76 -8.61
CA MET A 587 3.76 22.47 -7.97
C MET A 587 4.64 21.50 -7.17
N ARG A 588 4.04 20.58 -6.41
CA ARG A 588 4.78 19.54 -5.69
C ARG A 588 5.61 18.70 -6.66
N MET A 589 5.00 18.23 -7.75
CA MET A 589 5.71 17.42 -8.76
C MET A 589 6.82 18.22 -9.45
N LEU A 590 6.60 19.50 -9.77
CA LEU A 590 7.62 20.40 -10.31
C LEU A 590 8.77 20.65 -9.33
N ILE A 591 8.53 20.64 -8.03
CA ILE A 591 9.60 20.74 -7.05
C ILE A 591 10.35 19.42 -6.96
N THR A 592 9.65 18.31 -6.72
CA THR A 592 10.28 16.98 -6.57
C THR A 592 11.14 16.58 -7.77
N SER A 593 10.64 16.78 -8.99
CA SER A 593 11.37 16.35 -10.19
C SER A 593 12.47 17.32 -10.66
N ALA A 594 12.65 18.47 -9.99
CA ALA A 594 13.80 19.35 -10.20
C ALA A 594 15.02 18.94 -9.35
N GLY A 595 14.97 17.76 -8.71
CA GLY A 595 16.02 17.26 -7.83
C GLY A 595 15.95 17.81 -6.41
N PHE A 596 14.87 18.52 -6.05
CA PHE A 596 14.62 18.93 -4.67
C PHE A 596 14.05 17.74 -3.89
N SER A 597 14.95 16.90 -3.35
CA SER A 597 14.60 15.81 -2.41
C SER A 597 14.52 16.35 -0.98
N HIS A 598 13.39 16.12 -0.31
CA HIS A 598 13.07 16.40 1.10
C HIS A 598 12.93 17.88 1.52
N GLN A 599 11.89 18.11 2.34
CA GLN A 599 11.16 19.36 2.52
C GLN A 599 11.68 20.29 3.64
N ILE A 600 12.91 20.13 4.14
CA ILE A 600 13.34 20.84 5.38
C ILE A 600 14.71 21.53 5.29
N ASP A 601 15.59 21.18 4.36
CA ASP A 601 16.97 21.74 4.35
C ASP A 601 17.24 22.84 3.30
N ARG A 602 16.31 23.16 2.39
CA ARG A 602 16.56 24.17 1.34
C ARG A 602 15.43 25.17 1.05
N GLU A 603 14.48 25.32 1.99
CA GLU A 603 13.65 26.53 2.10
C GLU A 603 14.45 27.84 1.89
N PRO A 604 15.64 28.04 2.49
CA PRO A 604 16.38 29.29 2.32
C PRO A 604 16.81 29.58 0.87
N GLU A 605 17.09 28.58 0.02
CA GLU A 605 17.55 28.83 -1.36
C GLU A 605 16.38 29.24 -2.28
N ILE A 606 15.22 28.63 -2.09
CA ILE A 606 13.97 29.03 -2.78
C ILE A 606 13.52 30.40 -2.27
N ILE A 607 13.55 30.62 -0.95
CA ILE A 607 13.21 31.91 -0.32
C ILE A 607 14.18 33.02 -0.75
N GLU A 608 15.49 32.75 -0.85
CA GLU A 608 16.49 33.71 -1.31
C GLU A 608 16.27 34.10 -2.78
N LYS A 609 15.92 33.14 -3.65
CA LYS A 609 15.59 33.44 -5.05
C LYS A 609 14.25 34.16 -5.21
N ILE A 610 13.22 33.79 -4.45
CA ILE A 610 11.93 34.52 -4.39
C ILE A 610 12.16 35.95 -3.87
N ALA A 611 13.00 36.10 -2.84
CA ALA A 611 13.42 37.39 -2.29
C ALA A 611 14.17 38.25 -3.31
N SER A 612 15.05 37.65 -4.11
CA SER A 612 15.81 38.34 -5.17
C SER A 612 14.92 38.90 -6.29
N LYS A 613 13.72 38.31 -6.49
CA LYS A 613 12.69 38.80 -7.43
C LYS A 613 11.70 39.80 -6.80
N GLY A 614 11.88 40.20 -5.54
CA GLY A 614 11.02 41.20 -4.87
C GLY A 614 9.70 40.66 -4.31
N LEU A 615 9.47 39.34 -4.35
CA LEU A 615 8.21 38.69 -3.94
C LEU A 615 8.19 38.25 -2.47
N LEU A 616 9.04 38.85 -1.62
CA LEU A 616 9.13 38.56 -0.18
C LEU A 616 7.79 38.73 0.57
N GLY A 617 6.97 39.70 0.17
CA GLY A 617 5.65 39.94 0.76
C GLY A 617 4.63 38.85 0.42
N SER A 618 4.83 38.12 -0.68
CA SER A 618 3.93 37.07 -1.17
C SER A 618 4.24 35.69 -0.58
N LEU A 619 5.30 35.55 0.22
CA LEU A 619 5.66 34.30 0.90
C LEU A 619 4.57 33.82 1.87
N GLY A 620 3.75 34.73 2.40
CA GLY A 620 2.57 34.38 3.23
C GLY A 620 1.51 33.57 2.47
N LEU A 621 1.55 33.57 1.13
CA LEU A 621 0.64 32.82 0.26
C LEU A 621 1.17 31.41 -0.09
N MET A 622 2.42 31.08 0.28
CA MET A 622 3.02 29.76 0.02
C MET A 622 2.21 28.58 0.57
N PRO A 623 1.61 28.63 1.77
CA PRO A 623 0.79 27.53 2.29
C PRO A 623 -0.40 27.20 1.39
N HIS A 624 -1.01 28.21 0.76
CA HIS A 624 -2.11 28.04 -0.19
C HIS A 624 -1.66 27.42 -1.51
N VAL A 625 -0.43 27.72 -1.95
CA VAL A 625 0.14 27.24 -3.22
C VAL A 625 0.74 25.83 -3.11
N LEU A 626 1.42 25.52 -2.01
CA LEU A 626 2.17 24.27 -1.83
C LEU A 626 1.44 23.25 -0.94
N GLY A 627 0.35 23.63 -0.28
CA GLY A 627 -0.38 22.75 0.64
C GLY A 627 0.41 22.37 1.89
N THR A 628 1.55 23.01 2.14
CA THR A 628 2.37 22.80 3.32
C THR A 628 1.94 23.78 4.40
N GLN A 629 1.61 23.28 5.59
CA GLN A 629 1.89 24.08 6.78
C GLN A 629 3.41 24.23 6.84
N LEU A 630 3.94 25.36 6.35
CA LEU A 630 5.28 25.80 6.69
C LEU A 630 5.28 26.09 8.19
N SER A 631 5.45 25.06 9.00
CA SER A 631 5.27 25.08 10.46
C SER A 631 6.27 25.97 11.21
N LYS A 632 7.01 26.85 10.53
CA LYS A 632 7.98 27.78 11.14
C LYS A 632 7.99 29.20 10.57
N VAL A 633 7.10 29.56 9.63
CA VAL A 633 6.86 30.96 9.25
C VAL A 633 5.43 31.31 9.60
N ASN A 634 5.19 31.53 10.89
CA ASN A 634 3.94 32.08 11.41
C ASN A 634 3.81 33.55 10.95
N ILE A 635 3.36 33.74 9.71
CA ILE A 635 2.58 34.93 9.36
C ILE A 635 1.14 34.42 9.33
N TYR A 636 0.46 34.55 10.47
CA TYR A 636 -0.97 34.29 10.59
C TYR A 636 -1.70 35.11 9.54
N ILE A 637 -2.12 34.45 8.47
CA ILE A 637 -3.17 34.94 7.60
C ILE A 637 -4.33 33.99 7.82
N LYS A 638 -5.39 34.47 8.47
CA LYS A 638 -6.62 33.69 8.67
C LYS A 638 -7.13 33.27 7.28
N SER A 639 -7.40 31.97 7.14
CA SER A 639 -7.78 31.30 5.90
C SER A 639 -9.04 31.84 5.22
N ASP A 640 -9.86 32.60 5.94
CA ASP A 640 -11.23 32.90 5.50
C ASP A 640 -11.42 34.33 4.98
N GLU A 641 -10.38 35.18 4.98
CA GLU A 641 -10.51 36.61 4.61
C GLU A 641 -9.62 37.09 3.44
N VAL A 642 -8.79 36.24 2.82
CA VAL A 642 -7.82 36.71 1.79
C VAL A 642 -8.25 36.52 0.34
N MET A 643 -9.24 35.69 0.07
CA MET A 643 -9.76 35.49 -1.29
C MET A 643 -10.84 36.51 -1.67
N GLY A 644 -10.69 37.77 -1.25
CA GLY A 644 -11.58 38.87 -1.60
C GLY A 644 -10.92 40.00 -2.39
N ASN A 645 -9.57 40.07 -2.41
CA ASN A 645 -8.83 41.17 -3.02
C ASN A 645 -8.11 40.71 -4.31
N PRO A 646 -8.42 41.28 -5.50
CA PRO A 646 -7.79 40.89 -6.77
C PRO A 646 -6.27 40.96 -6.78
N ASP A 647 -5.70 41.82 -5.92
CA ASP A 647 -4.27 42.08 -5.81
C ASP A 647 -3.48 40.89 -5.20
N ASP A 648 -4.13 40.09 -4.34
CA ASP A 648 -3.50 38.94 -3.68
C ASP A 648 -3.52 37.67 -4.55
N LEU A 649 -4.56 37.50 -5.36
CA LEU A 649 -4.64 36.44 -6.38
C LEU A 649 -3.57 36.64 -7.47
N SER A 650 -3.35 37.88 -7.88
CA SER A 650 -2.29 38.24 -8.83
C SER A 650 -0.89 37.87 -8.29
N LYS A 651 -0.62 38.20 -7.02
CA LYS A 651 0.63 37.86 -6.32
C LYS A 651 0.82 36.35 -6.13
N ALA A 652 -0.25 35.60 -5.86
CA ALA A 652 -0.19 34.14 -5.75
C ALA A 652 0.18 33.49 -7.11
N ASN A 653 -0.42 33.95 -8.20
CA ASN A 653 -0.11 33.47 -9.55
C ASN A 653 1.33 33.83 -9.98
N GLU A 654 1.81 35.02 -9.61
CA GLU A 654 3.20 35.43 -9.87
C GLU A 654 4.22 34.57 -9.10
N LEU A 655 3.88 34.19 -7.86
CA LEU A 655 4.67 33.27 -7.04
C LEU A 655 4.73 31.87 -7.67
N ILE A 656 3.58 31.34 -8.08
CA ILE A 656 3.43 30.06 -8.80
C ILE A 656 4.31 30.04 -10.05
N GLY A 657 4.22 31.09 -10.87
CA GLY A 657 5.02 31.27 -12.07
C GLY A 657 6.52 31.25 -11.77
N THR A 658 6.94 32.00 -10.75
CA THR A 658 8.33 32.07 -10.32
C THR A 658 8.86 30.71 -9.87
N ILE A 659 8.08 29.96 -9.08
CA ILE A 659 8.46 28.62 -8.61
C ILE A 659 8.58 27.66 -9.81
N ALA A 660 7.61 27.68 -10.72
CA ALA A 660 7.66 26.86 -11.92
C ALA A 660 8.90 27.18 -12.77
N GLU A 661 9.18 28.45 -13.06
CA GLU A 661 10.39 28.86 -13.79
C GLU A 661 11.69 28.40 -13.13
N LEU A 662 11.78 28.52 -11.80
CA LEU A 662 12.93 28.06 -11.03
C LEU A 662 13.14 26.55 -11.15
N CYS A 663 12.04 25.79 -11.11
CA CYS A 663 12.06 24.33 -11.22
C CYS A 663 12.38 23.83 -12.64
N ILE A 664 12.25 24.66 -13.67
CA ILE A 664 12.40 24.28 -15.08
C ILE A 664 13.82 24.56 -15.64
N HIS A 665 14.71 25.16 -14.84
CA HIS A 665 16.12 25.46 -15.11
C HIS A 665 16.65 25.26 -16.56
N LYS A 666 16.68 26.36 -17.34
CA LYS A 666 17.40 26.63 -18.61
C LYS A 666 17.57 25.58 -19.74
N SER A 667 17.19 24.30 -19.65
CA SER A 667 17.49 23.35 -20.74
C SER A 667 16.58 22.14 -20.95
N THR A 668 15.65 21.81 -20.05
CA THR A 668 14.74 20.65 -20.25
C THR A 668 13.27 21.06 -20.19
N PRO A 669 12.50 20.90 -21.28
CA PRO A 669 11.07 21.18 -21.25
C PRO A 669 10.32 20.15 -20.39
N VAL A 670 9.26 20.60 -19.74
CA VAL A 670 8.37 19.76 -18.90
C VAL A 670 7.08 19.52 -19.65
N VAL A 671 6.67 18.25 -19.73
CA VAL A 671 5.39 17.84 -20.30
C VAL A 671 4.43 17.57 -19.15
N ILE A 672 3.37 18.36 -19.02
CA ILE A 672 2.30 18.15 -18.04
C ILE A 672 1.13 17.50 -18.78
N ILE A 673 0.78 16.29 -18.35
CA ILE A 673 -0.26 15.46 -18.95
C ILE A 673 -1.42 15.32 -17.96
N LEU A 674 -2.58 15.86 -18.31
CA LEU A 674 -3.77 15.85 -17.45
C LEU A 674 -4.88 15.02 -18.07
N ASP A 675 -5.36 14.01 -17.36
CA ASP A 675 -6.52 13.20 -17.76
C ASP A 675 -7.77 13.65 -16.99
N ASP A 676 -8.92 13.61 -17.66
CA ASP A 676 -10.24 13.98 -17.11
C ASP A 676 -10.31 15.41 -16.55
N ALA A 677 -9.78 16.38 -17.29
CA ALA A 677 -9.70 17.78 -16.87
C ALA A 677 -11.04 18.49 -16.61
N GLN A 678 -12.17 17.90 -17.02
CA GLN A 678 -13.50 18.38 -16.62
C GLN A 678 -13.71 18.39 -15.11
N ASN A 679 -12.88 17.68 -14.35
CA ASN A 679 -12.95 17.58 -12.89
C ASN A 679 -12.01 18.55 -12.15
N ILE A 680 -11.31 19.45 -12.87
CA ILE A 680 -10.41 20.44 -12.25
C ILE A 680 -11.21 21.45 -11.44
N ASP A 681 -10.72 21.79 -10.24
CA ASP A 681 -11.27 22.83 -9.37
C ASP A 681 -11.14 24.24 -10.00
N GLU A 682 -12.07 25.15 -9.68
CA GLU A 682 -12.16 26.46 -10.34
C GLU A 682 -10.90 27.31 -10.16
N GLU A 683 -10.26 27.23 -8.99
CA GLU A 683 -9.04 27.96 -8.67
C GLU A 683 -7.83 27.44 -9.47
N SER A 684 -7.70 26.11 -9.61
CA SER A 684 -6.60 25.51 -10.35
C SER A 684 -6.58 25.84 -11.85
N TRP A 685 -7.73 26.16 -12.45
CA TRP A 685 -7.78 26.64 -13.84
C TRP A 685 -6.98 27.93 -14.04
N THR A 686 -6.90 28.80 -13.04
CA THR A 686 -6.12 30.03 -13.08
C THR A 686 -4.62 29.71 -13.17
N THR A 687 -4.17 28.75 -12.37
CA THR A 687 -2.78 28.27 -12.39
C THR A 687 -2.45 27.61 -13.72
N LEU A 688 -3.34 26.74 -14.22
CA LEU A 688 -3.15 26.04 -15.48
C LEU A 688 -3.07 27.03 -16.66
N TYR A 689 -3.93 28.06 -16.67
CA TYR A 689 -3.84 29.16 -17.61
C TYR A 689 -2.50 29.88 -17.55
N TYR A 690 -2.01 30.19 -16.36
CA TYR A 690 -0.71 30.84 -16.21
C TYR A 690 0.44 29.96 -16.70
N LEU A 691 0.46 28.67 -16.33
CA LEU A 691 1.48 27.71 -16.79
C LEU A 691 1.49 27.55 -18.31
N SER A 692 0.33 27.66 -18.97
CA SER A 692 0.22 27.64 -20.44
C SER A 692 0.91 28.83 -21.14
N GLN A 693 1.29 29.87 -20.39
CA GLN A 693 2.03 31.00 -20.95
C GLN A 693 3.55 30.78 -20.91
N LEU A 694 4.04 29.77 -20.17
CA LEU A 694 5.47 29.52 -20.01
C LEU A 694 6.06 28.77 -21.20
N THR A 695 7.25 29.18 -21.66
CA THR A 695 7.86 28.70 -22.92
C THR A 695 8.43 27.28 -22.85
N HIS A 696 8.66 26.77 -21.66
CA HIS A 696 9.30 25.46 -21.41
C HIS A 696 8.31 24.41 -20.86
N ILE A 697 7.01 24.71 -20.90
CA ILE A 697 5.95 23.77 -20.52
C ILE A 697 5.18 23.37 -21.78
N LEU A 698 4.97 22.08 -21.96
CA LEU A 698 4.02 21.50 -22.89
C LEU A 698 2.86 20.94 -22.06
N LEU A 699 1.63 21.38 -22.37
CA LEU A 699 0.42 20.86 -21.71
C LEU A 699 -0.25 19.91 -22.68
N VAL A 700 -0.60 18.71 -22.22
CA VAL A 700 -1.44 17.76 -22.95
C VAL A 700 -2.60 17.40 -22.05
N ILE A 701 -3.82 17.70 -22.47
CA ILE A 701 -5.00 17.57 -21.62
C ILE A 701 -6.03 16.69 -22.30
N SER A 702 -6.68 15.79 -21.57
CA SER A 702 -7.92 15.17 -22.02
C SER A 702 -9.13 15.81 -21.33
N ILE A 703 -10.19 16.04 -22.10
CA ILE A 703 -11.41 16.65 -21.59
C ILE A 703 -12.65 16.19 -22.37
N ARG A 704 -13.83 16.37 -21.78
CA ARG A 704 -15.12 16.10 -22.44
C ARG A 704 -15.61 17.34 -23.22
N PRO A 705 -16.32 17.16 -24.35
CA PRO A 705 -16.79 18.25 -25.20
C PRO A 705 -17.53 19.34 -24.43
N LYS A 706 -18.49 18.94 -23.59
CA LYS A 706 -19.29 19.87 -22.79
C LYS A 706 -18.46 20.83 -21.94
N ALA A 707 -17.32 20.40 -21.41
CA ALA A 707 -16.49 21.25 -20.55
C ALA A 707 -15.65 22.28 -21.33
N VAL A 708 -15.54 22.11 -22.66
CA VAL A 708 -14.97 23.11 -23.57
C VAL A 708 -16.05 24.09 -24.03
N ASP A 709 -17.23 23.57 -24.39
CA ASP A 709 -18.38 24.38 -24.83
C ASP A 709 -18.96 25.24 -23.69
N GLU A 710 -18.97 24.69 -22.48
CA GLU A 710 -19.43 25.33 -21.24
C GLU A 710 -18.29 25.29 -20.20
N PRO A 711 -17.30 26.21 -20.29
CA PRO A 711 -16.20 26.25 -19.33
C PRO A 711 -16.70 26.51 -17.91
N SER A 712 -16.11 25.83 -16.92
CA SER A 712 -16.54 25.92 -15.52
C SER A 712 -16.30 27.29 -14.88
N CYS A 713 -15.31 28.05 -15.37
CA CYS A 713 -14.95 29.37 -14.83
C CYS A 713 -14.30 30.27 -15.90
N PRO A 714 -14.17 31.60 -15.66
CA PRO A 714 -13.56 32.53 -16.61
C PRO A 714 -12.11 32.20 -16.98
N ALA A 715 -11.34 31.61 -16.06
CA ALA A 715 -9.98 31.17 -16.32
C ALA A 715 -9.93 29.98 -17.30
N ALA A 716 -10.88 29.04 -17.19
CA ALA A 716 -11.04 27.95 -18.14
C ALA A 716 -11.43 28.48 -19.53
N ALA A 717 -12.35 29.44 -19.59
CA ALA A 717 -12.70 30.11 -20.86
C ALA A 717 -11.47 30.78 -21.50
N SER A 718 -10.70 31.54 -20.71
CA SER A 718 -9.47 32.19 -21.18
C SER A 718 -8.40 31.19 -21.62
N PHE A 719 -8.33 30.01 -20.99
CA PHE A 719 -7.46 28.92 -21.39
C PHE A 719 -7.82 28.39 -22.78
N PHE A 720 -9.08 28.01 -23.01
CA PHE A 720 -9.52 27.49 -24.31
C PHE A 720 -9.49 28.52 -25.44
N ASP A 721 -9.69 29.81 -25.13
CA ASP A 721 -9.59 30.91 -26.11
C ASP A 721 -8.13 31.27 -26.47
N SER A 722 -7.14 30.71 -25.77
CA SER A 722 -5.74 31.05 -25.99
C SER A 722 -5.19 30.49 -27.31
N ARG A 723 -4.50 31.35 -28.07
CA ARG A 723 -3.88 31.00 -29.37
C ARG A 723 -2.78 29.93 -29.28
N ASN A 724 -2.32 29.60 -28.08
CA ASN A 724 -1.29 28.58 -27.84
C ASN A 724 -1.89 27.18 -27.65
N ILE A 725 -3.20 27.07 -27.47
CA ILE A 725 -3.93 25.80 -27.33
C ILE A 725 -4.39 25.32 -28.69
N TYR A 726 -4.15 24.04 -28.97
CA TYR A 726 -4.76 23.34 -30.08
C TYR A 726 -5.71 22.28 -29.54
N ILE A 727 -6.96 22.39 -29.95
CA ILE A 727 -8.04 21.49 -29.56
C ILE A 727 -8.20 20.46 -30.69
N GLU A 728 -8.05 19.20 -30.36
CA GLU A 728 -8.23 18.07 -31.26
C GLU A 728 -9.44 17.26 -30.81
N ASP A 729 -10.49 17.28 -31.63
CA ASP A 729 -11.67 16.45 -31.43
C ASP A 729 -11.41 15.01 -31.84
N ILE A 730 -11.35 14.11 -30.87
CA ILE A 730 -11.22 12.68 -31.08
C ILE A 730 -12.59 12.10 -31.37
N GLY A 731 -12.81 11.81 -32.65
CA GLY A 731 -13.94 11.03 -33.11
C GLY A 731 -13.81 9.54 -32.78
N GLY A 732 -14.88 8.79 -33.07
CA GLY A 732 -14.85 7.33 -33.00
C GLY A 732 -13.86 6.74 -34.01
N ILE A 733 -13.27 5.61 -33.64
CA ILE A 733 -12.45 4.79 -34.51
C ILE A 733 -13.26 4.39 -35.75
N GLU A 734 -12.66 4.53 -36.93
CA GLU A 734 -13.29 4.12 -38.18
C GLU A 734 -13.72 2.66 -38.16
N SER A 735 -14.86 2.36 -38.77
CA SER A 735 -15.47 1.03 -38.77
C SER A 735 -14.57 -0.07 -39.33
N LYS A 736 -13.58 0.26 -40.16
CA LYS A 736 -12.59 -0.68 -40.71
C LYS A 736 -11.61 -1.18 -39.64
N TYR A 737 -11.34 -0.39 -38.61
CA TYR A 737 -10.43 -0.74 -37.52
C TYR A 737 -11.17 -1.39 -36.33
N LEU A 738 -12.50 -1.31 -36.26
CA LEU A 738 -13.28 -2.00 -35.21
C LEU A 738 -13.07 -3.51 -35.24
N THR A 739 -13.00 -4.10 -36.43
CA THR A 739 -12.72 -5.54 -36.61
C THR A 739 -11.33 -5.88 -36.07
N ALA A 740 -10.31 -5.07 -36.39
CA ALA A 740 -8.95 -5.26 -35.91
C ALA A 740 -8.84 -5.06 -34.39
N LEU A 741 -9.53 -4.05 -33.85
CA LEU A 741 -9.61 -3.81 -32.40
C LEU A 741 -10.28 -4.98 -31.68
N ALA A 742 -11.39 -5.50 -32.21
CA ALA A 742 -12.06 -6.66 -31.62
C ALA A 742 -11.22 -7.94 -31.71
N CYS A 743 -10.52 -8.16 -32.83
CA CYS A 743 -9.53 -9.22 -32.98
C CYS A 743 -8.42 -9.10 -31.94
N GLN A 744 -7.90 -7.89 -31.71
CA GLN A 744 -6.87 -7.61 -30.71
C GLN A 744 -7.38 -7.81 -29.28
N LEU A 745 -8.60 -7.37 -28.97
CA LEU A 745 -9.21 -7.52 -27.64
C LEU A 745 -9.52 -8.99 -27.29
N MET A 746 -9.90 -9.79 -28.30
CA MET A 746 -10.20 -11.22 -28.14
C MET A 746 -9.01 -12.15 -28.43
N ASP A 747 -7.87 -11.62 -28.86
CA ASP A 747 -6.68 -12.37 -29.28
C ASP A 747 -6.98 -13.43 -30.38
N VAL A 748 -7.67 -12.99 -31.43
CA VAL A 748 -8.01 -13.84 -32.58
C VAL A 748 -7.57 -13.19 -33.88
N VAL A 749 -7.17 -14.01 -34.85
CA VAL A 749 -6.78 -13.52 -36.20
C VAL A 749 -8.00 -12.95 -36.96
N ARG A 750 -9.20 -13.45 -36.64
CA ARG A 750 -10.45 -13.11 -37.33
C ARG A 750 -11.64 -13.29 -36.38
N ILE A 751 -12.60 -12.38 -36.50
CA ILE A 751 -13.94 -12.52 -35.89
C ILE A 751 -14.98 -12.96 -36.93
N PRO A 752 -16.10 -13.60 -36.53
CA PRO A 752 -17.20 -13.92 -37.44
C PRO A 752 -17.82 -12.65 -38.04
N VAL A 753 -18.25 -12.72 -39.31
CA VAL A 753 -18.88 -11.59 -40.04
C VAL A 753 -20.11 -11.05 -39.30
N ALA A 754 -20.86 -11.91 -38.62
CA ALA A 754 -22.00 -11.51 -37.80
C ALA A 754 -21.59 -10.62 -36.61
N LEU A 755 -20.46 -10.94 -35.95
CA LEU A 755 -19.91 -10.14 -34.86
C LEU A 755 -19.35 -8.82 -35.38
N GLU A 756 -18.65 -8.83 -36.50
CA GLU A 756 -18.18 -7.61 -37.16
C GLU A 756 -19.33 -6.65 -37.47
N ARG A 757 -20.46 -7.17 -38.01
CA ARG A 757 -21.65 -6.36 -38.27
C ARG A 757 -22.26 -5.80 -36.98
N LEU A 758 -22.38 -6.62 -35.94
CA LEU A 758 -22.89 -6.19 -34.64
C LEU A 758 -22.06 -5.06 -34.03
N LEU A 759 -20.73 -5.17 -34.09
CA LEU A 759 -19.81 -4.16 -33.57
C LEU A 759 -19.93 -2.84 -34.35
N LYS A 760 -20.05 -2.92 -35.69
CA LYS A 760 -20.26 -1.72 -36.52
C LYS A 760 -21.59 -1.03 -36.21
N GLU A 761 -22.64 -1.80 -35.93
CA GLU A 761 -23.98 -1.27 -35.61
C GLU A 761 -24.06 -0.69 -34.19
N ARG A 762 -23.39 -1.28 -33.20
CA ARG A 762 -23.56 -0.93 -31.78
C ARG A 762 -22.46 -0.05 -31.19
N CYS A 763 -21.23 -0.13 -31.68
CA CYS A 763 -20.11 0.55 -31.02
C CYS A 763 -19.97 2.00 -31.45
N HIS A 764 -20.53 2.38 -32.62
CA HIS A 764 -20.45 3.73 -33.19
C HIS A 764 -19.02 4.31 -33.19
N GLY A 765 -18.00 3.44 -33.35
CA GLY A 765 -16.59 3.80 -33.32
C GLY A 765 -15.99 4.01 -31.93
N VAL A 766 -16.75 3.91 -30.83
CA VAL A 766 -16.20 4.07 -29.47
C VAL A 766 -15.56 2.74 -29.01
N PRO A 767 -14.27 2.73 -28.68
CA PRO A 767 -13.57 1.51 -28.24
C PRO A 767 -14.18 0.85 -27.01
N TYR A 768 -14.61 1.64 -26.03
CA TYR A 768 -15.26 1.13 -24.82
C TYR A 768 -16.53 0.32 -25.14
N TRP A 769 -17.38 0.78 -26.07
CA TRP A 769 -18.56 0.00 -26.47
C TRP A 769 -18.19 -1.29 -27.20
N CYS A 770 -17.08 -1.31 -27.94
CA CYS A 770 -16.55 -2.54 -28.54
C CYS A 770 -16.18 -3.55 -27.45
N GLU A 771 -15.41 -3.12 -26.46
CA GLU A 771 -15.04 -3.96 -25.31
C GLU A 771 -16.27 -4.46 -24.54
N GLN A 772 -17.23 -3.58 -24.22
CA GLN A 772 -18.45 -3.96 -23.49
C GLN A 772 -19.31 -4.96 -24.25
N VAL A 773 -19.48 -4.80 -25.56
CA VAL A 773 -20.24 -5.77 -26.38
C VAL A 773 -19.54 -7.13 -26.41
N LEU A 774 -18.21 -7.16 -26.49
CA LEU A 774 -17.43 -8.40 -26.44
C LEU A 774 -17.53 -9.08 -25.08
N ILE A 775 -17.43 -8.33 -23.98
CA ILE A 775 -17.59 -8.84 -22.60
C ILE A 775 -19.00 -9.42 -22.42
N ASP A 776 -20.05 -8.69 -22.76
CA ASP A 776 -21.45 -9.14 -22.65
C ASP A 776 -21.69 -10.42 -23.46
N MET A 777 -21.07 -10.56 -24.63
CA MET A 777 -21.13 -11.78 -25.42
C MET A 777 -20.39 -12.95 -24.75
N VAL A 778 -19.19 -12.74 -24.22
CA VAL A 778 -18.44 -13.79 -23.52
C VAL A 778 -19.20 -14.25 -22.27
N GLU A 779 -19.76 -13.33 -21.49
CA GLU A 779 -20.55 -13.64 -20.30
C GLU A 779 -21.81 -14.43 -20.65
N LYS A 780 -22.58 -13.99 -21.65
CA LYS A 780 -23.75 -14.73 -22.15
C LYS A 780 -23.40 -16.10 -22.68
N THR A 781 -22.26 -16.25 -23.36
CA THR A 781 -21.83 -17.55 -23.88
C THR A 781 -21.42 -18.49 -22.74
N VAL A 782 -20.78 -17.97 -21.69
CA VAL A 782 -20.44 -18.72 -20.47
C VAL A 782 -21.69 -19.14 -19.71
N ASP A 783 -22.70 -18.28 -19.61
CA ASP A 783 -23.98 -18.62 -19.00
C ASP A 783 -24.77 -19.63 -19.84
N ASP A 784 -24.77 -19.52 -21.16
CA ASP A 784 -25.42 -20.49 -22.05
C ASP A 784 -24.73 -21.87 -22.00
N ILE A 785 -23.40 -21.90 -21.81
CA ILE A 785 -22.64 -23.14 -21.54
C ILE A 785 -22.96 -23.70 -20.15
N ARG A 786 -23.11 -22.85 -19.13
CA ARG A 786 -23.54 -23.26 -17.77
C ARG A 786 -24.97 -23.81 -17.77
N ASP A 787 -25.86 -23.22 -18.56
CA ASP A 787 -27.26 -23.62 -18.65
C ASP A 787 -27.43 -24.90 -19.49
N ARG A 788 -26.64 -25.06 -20.56
CA ARG A 788 -26.52 -26.34 -21.27
C ARG A 788 -25.95 -27.43 -20.38
N ARG A 789 -24.92 -27.16 -19.57
CA ARG A 789 -24.41 -28.13 -18.58
C ARG A 789 -25.48 -28.47 -17.54
N ARG A 790 -26.25 -27.50 -17.01
CA ARG A 790 -27.37 -27.77 -16.08
C ARG A 790 -28.48 -28.61 -16.72
N LYS A 791 -28.79 -28.40 -18.00
CA LYS A 791 -29.76 -29.23 -18.75
C LYS A 791 -29.22 -30.64 -19.00
N SER A 792 -27.94 -30.79 -19.32
CA SER A 792 -27.29 -32.11 -19.42
C SER A 792 -27.31 -32.87 -18.08
N TYR A 793 -27.08 -32.20 -16.94
CA TYR A 793 -27.15 -32.84 -15.62
C TYR A 793 -28.57 -33.25 -15.19
N ARG A 794 -29.63 -32.66 -15.74
CA ARG A 794 -31.02 -33.10 -15.48
C ARG A 794 -31.43 -34.34 -16.29
N VAL A 795 -30.74 -34.67 -17.38
CA VAL A 795 -31.04 -35.86 -18.19
C VAL A 795 -30.41 -37.13 -17.59
N TYR A 796 -29.34 -37.02 -16.79
CA TYR A 796 -28.68 -38.18 -16.17
C TYR A 796 -29.22 -38.58 -14.78
N HIS A 797 -30.34 -38.01 -14.33
CA HIS A 797 -30.99 -38.38 -13.06
C HIS A 797 -32.47 -38.80 -13.19
N CYS A 798 -32.92 -39.12 -14.40
CA CYS A 798 -34.20 -39.80 -14.63
C CYS A 798 -34.07 -40.82 -15.75
N SER A 799 -33.41 -41.95 -15.44
CA SER A 799 -33.56 -43.25 -16.12
C SER A 799 -32.77 -44.29 -15.36
#